data_AF-A0A1S3HD38-F1
#
_entry.id   AF-A0A1S3HD38-F1
#
_cell.length_a   1.000
_cell.length_b   1.000
_cell.length_c   1.000
_cell.angle_alpha   90.00
_cell.angle_beta   90.00
_cell.angle_gamma   90.00
#
_symmetry.space_group_name_H-M   'P 1'
#
loop_
_entity.id
_entity.type
_entity.pdbx_description
1 polymer ?
#
loop_
_entity_poly.entity_id
_entity_poly.type
_entity_poly.pdbx_seq_one_letter_code
_entity_poly.pdbx_strand_id
1 'polypeptide(L)'
;METFLSIVLILCGQLVNVPAVHAASNSRTSERLKHSYLGFPRLHFTGYFHSDPMTANNRLINHNMTRNRGPRIQADSEGFNSVGTGNFMFYNAYVSGVCYMDGTCTSQDDEILGQSVEDWFDRAPAKLVDISPTCDTLSNIHGMKLQVGQIIRAALTPTPVQQMWPRCIETPNLSTFSAGAQFKSVLTNVTWLDGDPDFQSQFVEELRESDPQALAVKFNLDQYDSRVASDKFRLGRLVGTIGPHHPDDSIPFMRFTRQLQAGDSECTEPFCHAPFSIDHAMNLLTIDVGNSFRSSFNGSFNTQTLGRLYVGFRPALGESSEVDCNSQVVYAGEINYTTEYWYERTAGVVTLNLTETLSGKAVKEQLHISPLVIFKYKKENGTLVCQKPVLVERHHGLTVGAMVTNTYRKEPGEAWTFQLFASKFGVPQPGVELSLNFGGEHCPMQICGPCTTGFSTPQSALSFPPFVVTDKGGFANIPLMAYDPMEGAPYPHVVELQGSQLYLLFINMSFGGISDAALFHLGARVFQIYHVPDTPTWYDHVLPTLESYHNLFPVMRSFVYLSDYNSVLENKDKMKAVLSLPIDDPHHMPTTRDLSKSKRKMLLGWLENPILGQPAPSIENLRSLLQQALELELSTIPPYLTALMSIKEGFNVETGRRIKSVVVQEMLHMALVGNLLNAVGGSPSIASTLNAPLYPSKLPGGVRPDLVVSLQKLSREYIETIFMEIEKPSQLLCSECKLDLSGDGFFQQTCLASTSTGCGHLCSYRDTRGAISTFYNRIKELLITLSETKGATIFTGNVLTQINATFWYGRDAALFPFAIVDLQSALKAIEIITEQGEGSDVCTPVYRSHDLSHYFKFAEIVYGREVRISSGSGLGEDRACTKKSYSSDTCAKHSLLNPGRPEVVENNQKRFERNGKCSPTEENVYTPETETPVKCETIYSYSGPRIAFSSEGVWPMVPNPTVGKFKNNSMAVMMADVFTRMYSGLLYCLQKCFYGFPTELRNCIGLMHALYVQGQRLVQTPLIHGGNPDIGPNAGPTFRFIGFELGNDD
;
A
#
# COMPACT_ATOMS: atom_id res chain seq x y z
N MET A 1 48.81 0.84 -33.15
CA MET A 1 47.44 0.29 -33.03
C MET A 1 47.40 -0.87 -32.03
N GLU A 2 48.42 -1.75 -32.00
CA GLU A 2 48.59 -2.73 -30.90
C GLU A 2 49.01 -2.11 -29.56
N THR A 3 49.74 -1.00 -29.56
CA THR A 3 50.18 -0.31 -28.33
C THR A 3 49.07 0.48 -27.61
N PHE A 4 47.94 0.75 -28.28
CA PHE A 4 46.78 1.41 -27.68
C PHE A 4 45.81 0.40 -27.03
N LEU A 5 45.78 -0.85 -27.54
CA LEU A 5 45.02 -1.94 -26.92
C LEU A 5 45.63 -2.39 -25.58
N SER A 6 46.95 -2.32 -25.42
CA SER A 6 47.61 -2.70 -24.16
C SER A 6 47.39 -1.70 -23.02
N ILE A 7 47.10 -0.42 -23.31
CA ILE A 7 46.86 0.60 -22.27
C ILE A 7 45.40 0.59 -21.81
N VAL A 8 44.45 0.23 -22.67
CA VAL A 8 43.02 0.10 -22.31
C VAL A 8 42.76 -1.19 -21.48
N LEU A 9 43.52 -2.27 -21.72
CA LEU A 9 43.46 -3.50 -20.91
C LEU A 9 44.06 -3.35 -19.50
N ILE A 10 44.90 -2.35 -19.25
CA ILE A 10 45.50 -2.09 -17.93
C ILE A 10 44.60 -1.19 -17.05
N LEU A 11 43.64 -0.47 -17.63
CA LEU A 11 42.71 0.42 -16.90
C LEU A 11 41.33 -0.20 -16.60
N CYS A 12 40.97 -1.34 -17.21
CA CYS A 12 39.70 -2.05 -16.95
C CYS A 12 39.85 -3.32 -16.07
N GLY A 13 41.03 -3.56 -15.50
CA GLY A 13 41.33 -4.71 -14.65
C GLY A 13 41.33 -4.40 -13.15
N GLN A 14 40.31 -3.69 -12.64
CA GLN A 14 39.98 -3.75 -11.21
C GLN A 14 38.79 -4.67 -11.00
N LEU A 15 39.00 -5.95 -11.32
CA LEU A 15 38.38 -7.01 -10.54
C LEU A 15 38.86 -6.83 -9.11
N VAL A 16 37.92 -6.71 -8.19
CA VAL A 16 38.16 -6.74 -6.75
C VAL A 16 38.98 -8.01 -6.46
N ASN A 17 40.29 -7.83 -6.30
CA ASN A 17 41.12 -8.79 -5.57
C ASN A 17 40.57 -8.79 -4.16
N VAL A 18 39.69 -9.74 -3.86
CA VAL A 18 39.47 -10.17 -2.47
C VAL A 18 40.86 -10.60 -2.00
N PRO A 19 41.45 -9.95 -0.99
CA PRO A 19 42.74 -10.41 -0.48
C PRO A 19 42.53 -11.83 0.03
N ALA A 20 43.32 -12.77 -0.45
CA ALA A 20 43.50 -14.05 0.22
C ALA A 20 44.13 -13.75 1.58
N VAL A 21 43.28 -13.53 2.59
CA VAL A 21 43.69 -13.36 3.98
C VAL A 21 44.39 -14.64 4.38
N HIS A 22 45.72 -14.57 4.45
CA HIS A 22 46.53 -15.57 5.13
C HIS A 22 46.27 -15.42 6.64
N ALA A 23 45.21 -16.05 7.13
CA ALA A 23 45.08 -16.36 8.54
C ALA A 23 45.47 -17.82 8.73
N ALA A 24 46.59 -18.06 9.40
CA ALA A 24 46.91 -19.35 9.98
C ALA A 24 45.91 -19.64 11.12
N SER A 25 44.64 -19.88 10.79
CA SER A 25 43.63 -20.29 11.77
C SER A 25 43.85 -21.77 12.08
N ASN A 26 43.90 -22.10 13.37
CA ASN A 26 43.89 -23.48 13.85
C ASN A 26 42.77 -24.26 13.15
N SER A 27 43.02 -25.48 12.64
CA SER A 27 42.06 -26.21 11.79
C SER A 27 40.67 -26.38 12.43
N ARG A 28 40.63 -26.43 13.77
CA ARG A 28 39.40 -26.46 14.58
C ARG A 28 38.58 -25.18 14.49
N THR A 29 39.22 -24.01 14.50
CA THR A 29 38.54 -22.71 14.39
C THR A 29 37.95 -22.53 13.00
N SER A 30 38.71 -22.89 11.96
CA SER A 30 38.21 -22.88 10.56
C SER A 30 36.99 -23.79 10.39
N GLU A 31 37.00 -24.99 10.99
CA GLU A 31 35.86 -25.92 10.90
C GLU A 31 34.59 -25.35 11.55
N ARG A 32 34.72 -24.70 12.72
CA ARG A 32 33.58 -24.08 13.41
C ARG A 32 32.97 -22.90 12.65
N LEU A 33 33.82 -22.07 12.03
CA LEU A 33 33.37 -20.93 11.24
C LEU A 33 32.52 -21.38 10.03
N LYS A 34 32.79 -22.55 9.43
CA LYS A 34 31.97 -23.10 8.33
C LYS A 34 30.49 -23.24 8.70
N HIS A 35 30.15 -23.39 9.97
CA HIS A 35 28.79 -23.65 10.41
C HIS A 35 27.97 -22.37 10.74
N SER A 36 28.52 -21.17 10.48
CA SER A 36 27.76 -19.91 10.55
C SER A 36 27.07 -19.71 11.91
N TYR A 37 25.81 -19.26 11.94
CA TYR A 37 25.04 -19.10 13.19
C TYR A 37 24.79 -20.40 13.99
N LEU A 38 24.97 -21.58 13.38
CA LEU A 38 24.90 -22.88 14.08
C LEU A 38 26.24 -23.30 14.70
N GLY A 39 27.32 -22.58 14.35
CA GLY A 39 28.66 -22.78 14.90
C GLY A 39 28.84 -22.19 16.29
N PHE A 40 30.10 -21.98 16.65
CA PHE A 40 30.54 -21.40 17.91
C PHE A 40 31.65 -20.35 17.66
N PRO A 41 31.76 -19.30 18.49
CA PRO A 41 30.81 -18.96 19.55
C PRO A 41 29.49 -18.44 18.96
N ARG A 42 28.38 -18.48 19.70
CA ARG A 42 27.10 -17.89 19.27
C ARG A 42 26.32 -17.31 20.45
N LEU A 43 25.54 -16.27 20.21
CA LEU A 43 24.59 -15.72 21.17
C LEU A 43 23.15 -15.98 20.70
N HIS A 44 22.23 -16.07 21.65
CA HIS A 44 20.79 -16.14 21.46
C HIS A 44 20.16 -14.86 21.99
N PHE A 45 19.09 -14.40 21.35
CA PHE A 45 18.34 -13.22 21.77
C PHE A 45 16.83 -13.44 21.65
N THR A 46 16.08 -12.74 22.47
CA THR A 46 14.62 -12.79 22.50
C THR A 46 14.04 -11.41 22.80
N GLY A 47 12.79 -11.19 22.43
CA GLY A 47 12.06 -9.96 22.72
C GLY A 47 10.83 -9.85 21.85
N TYR A 48 10.54 -8.62 21.42
CA TYR A 48 9.47 -8.35 20.47
C TYR A 48 10.03 -7.76 19.20
N PHE A 49 9.25 -7.87 18.13
CA PHE A 49 9.40 -7.02 16.97
C PHE A 49 8.17 -6.15 16.84
N HIS A 50 8.38 -4.93 16.37
CA HIS A 50 7.31 -4.06 15.89
C HIS A 50 7.32 -4.07 14.36
N SER A 51 6.18 -4.34 13.76
CA SER A 51 6.01 -4.30 12.31
C SER A 51 4.74 -3.51 11.96
N ASP A 52 4.87 -2.53 11.08
CA ASP A 52 3.79 -1.63 10.69
C ASP A 52 3.51 -1.73 9.18
N PRO A 53 3.23 -2.92 8.63
CA PRO A 53 3.12 -3.12 7.19
C PRO A 53 1.92 -2.36 6.62
N MET A 54 2.09 -1.84 5.41
CA MET A 54 0.97 -1.35 4.61
C MET A 54 0.24 -2.57 4.05
N THR A 55 -1.06 -2.71 4.31
CA THR A 55 -1.83 -3.87 3.82
C THR A 55 -2.89 -3.49 2.78
N ALA A 56 -3.14 -2.18 2.60
CA ALA A 56 -4.06 -1.71 1.57
C ALA A 56 -3.54 -2.01 0.16
N ASN A 57 -2.23 -2.00 -0.05
CA ASN A 57 -1.61 -2.34 -1.33
C ASN A 57 -1.66 -3.84 -1.66
N ASN A 58 -1.97 -4.74 -0.72
CA ASN A 58 -2.01 -6.19 -0.98
C ASN A 58 -3.23 -6.64 -1.79
N ARG A 59 -4.25 -5.78 -1.93
CA ARG A 59 -5.48 -6.14 -2.63
C ARG A 59 -5.46 -5.64 -4.06
N LEU A 60 -5.55 -6.57 -5.02
CA LEU A 60 -5.68 -6.28 -6.46
C LEU A 60 -6.76 -5.24 -6.79
N ILE A 61 -7.87 -5.22 -6.05
CA ILE A 61 -8.94 -4.22 -6.24
C ILE A 61 -8.46 -2.77 -6.05
N ASN A 62 -7.41 -2.56 -5.24
CA ASN A 62 -6.82 -1.25 -5.00
C ASN A 62 -5.81 -0.84 -6.08
N HIS A 63 -5.39 -1.79 -6.94
CA HIS A 63 -4.52 -1.54 -8.10
C HIS A 63 -5.28 -1.10 -9.34
N ASN A 64 -6.62 -1.04 -9.31
CA ASN A 64 -7.39 -0.49 -10.42
C ASN A 64 -7.45 1.05 -10.31
N MET A 65 -6.50 1.70 -10.99
CA MET A 65 -6.18 3.12 -10.81
C MET A 65 -7.03 4.08 -11.64
N THR A 66 -8.02 3.58 -12.39
CA THR A 66 -8.77 4.39 -13.36
C THR A 66 -9.70 5.46 -12.74
N ARG A 67 -9.77 5.59 -11.40
CA ARG A 67 -10.91 6.28 -10.75
C ARG A 67 -10.59 7.19 -9.56
N ASN A 68 -9.33 7.46 -9.21
CA ASN A 68 -8.97 8.48 -8.21
C ASN A 68 -9.67 8.32 -6.81
N ARG A 69 -10.10 7.10 -6.45
CA ARG A 69 -10.90 6.83 -5.23
C ARG A 69 -10.07 6.53 -3.99
N GLY A 70 -8.76 6.37 -4.12
CA GLY A 70 -7.96 5.74 -3.08
C GLY A 70 -8.20 4.24 -2.92
N PRO A 71 -7.51 3.62 -1.96
CA PRO A 71 -7.73 2.22 -1.67
C PRO A 71 -9.12 2.06 -1.06
N ARG A 72 -9.82 1.02 -1.49
CA ARG A 72 -11.06 0.54 -0.88
C ARG A 72 -10.69 -0.12 0.43
N ILE A 73 -10.37 0.70 1.41
CA ILE A 73 -10.15 0.26 2.78
C ILE A 73 -11.51 -0.14 3.32
N GLN A 74 -11.86 -1.43 3.17
CA GLN A 74 -12.82 -2.03 4.10
C GLN A 74 -12.12 -1.97 5.46
N ALA A 75 -12.60 -1.09 6.34
CA ALA A 75 -12.01 -0.79 7.64
C ALA A 75 -11.99 -2.00 8.59
N ASP A 76 -12.57 -3.12 8.19
CA ASP A 76 -13.11 -4.09 9.12
C ASP A 76 -13.05 -5.55 8.66
N SER A 77 -12.48 -5.88 7.48
CA SER A 77 -12.59 -7.27 7.04
C SER A 77 -11.64 -8.25 7.73
N GLU A 78 -10.43 -7.89 8.21
CA GLU A 78 -9.50 -8.89 8.82
C GLU A 78 -8.52 -8.35 9.88
N GLY A 79 -8.71 -7.16 10.44
CA GLY A 79 -7.80 -6.63 11.48
C GLY A 79 -6.35 -6.50 10.97
N PHE A 80 -6.13 -5.69 9.93
CA PHE A 80 -4.79 -5.39 9.39
C PHE A 80 -4.58 -3.88 9.29
N ASN A 81 -3.33 -3.40 9.37
CA ASN A 81 -3.03 -1.97 9.29
C ASN A 81 -3.05 -1.42 7.85
N SER A 82 -4.22 -1.00 7.39
CA SER A 82 -4.41 -0.41 6.06
C SER A 82 -3.67 0.92 5.80
N VAL A 83 -3.06 1.53 6.82
CA VAL A 83 -2.30 2.80 6.72
C VAL A 83 -0.89 2.66 7.31
N GLY A 84 -0.33 1.45 7.34
CA GLY A 84 1.00 1.19 7.91
C GLY A 84 2.14 1.94 7.21
N THR A 85 3.12 2.39 7.99
CA THR A 85 4.30 3.13 7.51
C THR A 85 5.39 2.26 6.89
N GLY A 86 5.23 0.94 6.96
CA GLY A 86 6.22 -0.06 6.61
C GLY A 86 7.35 -0.22 7.63
N ASN A 87 7.30 0.45 8.79
CA ASN A 87 8.34 0.36 9.81
C ASN A 87 8.52 -1.07 10.31
N PHE A 88 9.77 -1.47 10.53
CA PHE A 88 10.15 -2.73 11.16
C PHE A 88 11.29 -2.47 12.14
N MET A 89 11.17 -2.97 13.37
CA MET A 89 12.21 -2.78 14.39
C MET A 89 12.16 -3.88 15.45
N PHE A 90 13.31 -4.13 16.08
CA PHE A 90 13.37 -4.91 17.31
C PHE A 90 12.97 -4.03 18.50
N TYR A 91 12.23 -4.61 19.43
CA TYR A 91 11.64 -3.90 20.56
C TYR A 91 11.77 -4.72 21.84
N ASN A 92 12.37 -4.13 22.89
CA ASN A 92 12.69 -4.82 24.15
C ASN A 92 13.37 -6.17 23.92
N ALA A 93 14.26 -6.23 22.92
CA ALA A 93 15.01 -7.42 22.61
C ALA A 93 16.35 -7.40 23.34
N TYR A 94 16.75 -8.56 23.85
CA TYR A 94 17.93 -8.70 24.68
C TYR A 94 18.59 -10.06 24.49
N VAL A 95 19.87 -10.14 24.80
CA VAL A 95 20.64 -11.40 24.77
C VAL A 95 20.13 -12.33 25.88
N SER A 96 19.66 -13.51 25.51
CA SER A 96 19.00 -14.47 26.41
C SER A 96 19.84 -15.70 26.73
N GLY A 97 20.92 -15.93 25.97
CA GLY A 97 21.85 -17.04 26.16
C GLY A 97 23.08 -16.90 25.28
N VAL A 98 24.15 -17.60 25.63
CA VAL A 98 25.38 -17.68 24.84
C VAL A 98 25.94 -19.09 24.82
N CYS A 99 26.69 -19.41 23.79
CA CYS A 99 27.48 -20.61 23.66
C CYS A 99 28.91 -20.25 23.31
N TYR A 100 29.84 -20.82 24.06
CA TYR A 100 31.27 -20.57 23.92
C TYR A 100 31.90 -21.49 22.89
N MET A 101 33.16 -21.22 22.57
CA MET A 101 33.95 -21.98 21.62
C MET A 101 34.10 -23.44 22.02
N ASP A 102 34.13 -23.78 23.29
CA ASP A 102 34.20 -25.19 23.72
C ASP A 102 32.88 -25.98 23.52
N GLY A 103 31.83 -25.32 23.05
CA GLY A 103 30.52 -25.90 22.80
C GLY A 103 29.58 -25.89 24.01
N THR A 104 30.04 -25.42 25.16
CA THR A 104 29.19 -25.21 26.34
C THR A 104 28.32 -23.97 26.13
N CYS A 105 27.10 -24.02 26.66
CA CYS A 105 26.15 -22.92 26.58
C CYS A 105 25.64 -22.57 27.96
N THR A 106 25.38 -21.28 28.19
CA THR A 106 24.78 -20.79 29.41
C THR A 106 23.72 -19.73 29.13
N SER A 107 22.73 -19.66 30.01
CA SER A 107 21.74 -18.57 30.06
C SER A 107 21.84 -17.80 31.38
N GLN A 108 22.94 -18.00 32.11
CA GLN A 108 23.29 -17.40 33.40
C GLN A 108 24.81 -17.15 33.37
N ASP A 109 25.32 -16.22 34.19
CA ASP A 109 26.78 -16.13 34.41
C ASP A 109 27.64 -15.68 33.19
N ASP A 110 27.19 -14.69 32.41
CA ASP A 110 28.00 -13.89 31.47
C ASP A 110 27.41 -12.47 31.37
N GLU A 111 28.24 -11.41 31.40
CA GLU A 111 27.77 -10.02 31.42
C GLU A 111 27.09 -9.57 30.11
N ILE A 112 27.26 -10.31 29.02
CA ILE A 112 26.53 -10.08 27.77
C ILE A 112 25.04 -10.39 27.91
N LEU A 113 24.65 -11.24 28.87
CA LEU A 113 23.26 -11.59 29.09
C LEU A 113 22.46 -10.37 29.56
N GLY A 114 21.29 -10.15 28.96
CA GLY A 114 20.45 -8.99 29.23
C GLY A 114 20.87 -7.71 28.50
N GLN A 115 22.02 -7.68 27.82
CA GLN A 115 22.36 -6.57 26.92
C GLN A 115 21.32 -6.46 25.82
N SER A 116 20.94 -5.23 25.46
CA SER A 116 19.90 -5.01 24.46
C SER A 116 20.37 -5.41 23.06
N VAL A 117 19.43 -5.87 22.23
CA VAL A 117 19.62 -6.23 20.82
C VAL A 117 18.61 -5.45 20.01
N GLU A 118 18.95 -4.24 19.62
CA GLU A 118 17.98 -3.26 19.14
C GLU A 118 18.39 -2.68 17.78
N ASP A 119 17.40 -2.19 17.03
CA ASP A 119 17.69 -1.32 15.89
C ASP A 119 18.19 0.02 16.42
N TRP A 120 19.22 0.57 15.79
CA TRP A 120 19.92 1.74 16.30
C TRP A 120 19.01 2.98 16.31
N PHE A 121 18.78 3.57 17.50
CA PHE A 121 17.75 4.59 17.76
C PHE A 121 17.99 6.01 17.23
N ASP A 122 19.17 6.36 16.72
CA ASP A 122 19.46 7.73 16.25
C ASP A 122 19.08 7.98 14.79
N ARG A 123 18.35 7.03 14.19
CA ARG A 123 17.98 7.00 12.77
C ARG A 123 16.55 6.52 12.61
N ALA A 124 16.05 6.60 11.38
CA ALA A 124 14.76 6.02 11.06
C ALA A 124 14.78 4.49 11.16
N PRO A 125 13.67 3.89 11.62
CA PRO A 125 13.49 2.44 11.63
C PRO A 125 13.69 1.82 10.26
N ALA A 126 14.11 0.56 10.25
CA ALA A 126 14.11 -0.26 9.05
C ALA A 126 12.71 -0.35 8.41
N LYS A 127 12.65 -0.77 7.14
CA LYS A 127 11.41 -0.98 6.39
C LYS A 127 11.23 -2.44 6.00
N LEU A 128 10.05 -3.00 6.27
CA LEU A 128 9.61 -4.26 5.68
C LEU A 128 8.97 -3.97 4.33
N VAL A 129 9.50 -4.57 3.26
CA VAL A 129 9.12 -4.24 1.88
C VAL A 129 8.92 -5.52 1.06
N ASP A 130 7.76 -5.65 0.46
CA ASP A 130 7.42 -6.76 -0.43
C ASP A 130 8.19 -6.68 -1.75
N ILE A 131 8.47 -7.82 -2.39
CA ILE A 131 9.04 -7.83 -3.75
C ILE A 131 8.05 -7.22 -4.75
N SER A 132 6.77 -7.51 -4.55
CA SER A 132 5.63 -6.91 -5.21
C SER A 132 4.49 -6.74 -4.21
N PRO A 133 3.67 -5.66 -4.29
CA PRO A 133 2.52 -5.51 -3.41
C PRO A 133 1.55 -6.70 -3.40
N THR A 134 1.50 -7.49 -4.48
CA THR A 134 0.65 -8.69 -4.62
C THR A 134 1.27 -9.96 -4.03
N CYS A 135 2.52 -9.89 -3.53
CA CYS A 135 3.23 -11.00 -2.92
C CYS A 135 3.92 -10.57 -1.61
N ASP A 136 3.22 -10.81 -0.50
CA ASP A 136 3.59 -10.39 0.86
C ASP A 136 4.37 -11.45 1.66
N THR A 137 4.69 -12.57 1.03
CA THR A 137 5.43 -13.71 1.60
C THR A 137 6.92 -13.69 1.24
N LEU A 138 7.34 -12.78 0.36
CA LEU A 138 8.73 -12.54 -0.07
C LEU A 138 9.27 -11.18 0.38
N SER A 139 8.79 -10.66 1.52
CA SER A 139 9.20 -9.35 2.05
C SER A 139 10.65 -9.33 2.52
N ASN A 140 11.31 -8.18 2.35
CA ASN A 140 12.70 -7.94 2.70
C ASN A 140 12.79 -6.82 3.75
N ILE A 141 13.77 -6.91 4.65
CA ILE A 141 14.05 -5.85 5.63
C ILE A 141 15.16 -4.95 5.08
N HIS A 142 14.82 -3.69 4.78
CA HIS A 142 15.76 -2.70 4.27
C HIS A 142 16.15 -1.69 5.35
N GLY A 143 17.44 -1.35 5.41
CA GLY A 143 17.93 -0.29 6.25
C GLY A 143 17.97 -0.62 7.75
N MET A 144 18.10 -1.89 8.13
CA MET A 144 18.25 -2.26 9.54
C MET A 144 19.72 -2.16 9.97
N LYS A 145 19.98 -1.54 11.13
CA LYS A 145 21.29 -1.54 11.76
C LYS A 145 21.15 -2.01 13.20
N LEU A 146 21.65 -3.21 13.48
CA LEU A 146 21.57 -3.80 14.79
C LEU A 146 22.71 -3.32 15.67
N GLN A 147 22.39 -3.12 16.94
CA GLN A 147 23.33 -2.89 18.02
C GLN A 147 23.08 -3.90 19.14
N VAL A 148 24.15 -4.54 19.62
CA VAL A 148 24.15 -5.43 20.78
C VAL A 148 24.89 -4.73 21.91
N GLY A 149 24.15 -4.26 22.92
CA GLY A 149 24.69 -3.47 24.03
C GLY A 149 25.51 -2.27 23.56
N GLN A 150 26.51 -1.85 24.34
CA GLN A 150 27.56 -0.92 23.89
C GLN A 150 28.79 -1.70 23.40
N ILE A 151 28.58 -2.75 22.60
CA ILE A 151 29.63 -3.73 22.29
C ILE A 151 29.83 -3.90 20.79
N ILE A 152 28.76 -4.26 20.06
CA ILE A 152 28.81 -4.47 18.61
C ILE A 152 27.70 -3.69 17.93
N ARG A 153 28.03 -3.18 16.75
CA ARG A 153 27.10 -2.52 15.84
C ARG A 153 27.36 -2.97 14.42
N ALA A 154 26.31 -3.32 13.68
CA ALA A 154 26.45 -3.84 12.33
C ALA A 154 25.20 -3.57 11.47
N ALA A 155 25.37 -3.57 10.15
CA ALA A 155 24.29 -3.37 9.19
C ALA A 155 23.77 -4.71 8.66
N LEU A 156 22.45 -4.91 8.71
CA LEU A 156 21.82 -6.11 8.18
C LEU A 156 21.70 -6.02 6.66
N THR A 157 22.12 -7.08 5.98
CA THR A 157 21.98 -7.21 4.52
C THR A 157 20.53 -7.59 4.18
N PRO A 158 19.82 -6.88 3.29
CA PRO A 158 18.46 -7.25 2.95
C PRO A 158 18.37 -8.65 2.35
N THR A 159 17.58 -9.52 2.99
CA THR A 159 17.21 -10.85 2.49
C THR A 159 15.70 -11.02 2.60
N PRO A 160 15.07 -11.79 1.69
CA PRO A 160 13.65 -12.06 1.81
C PRO A 160 13.37 -12.99 3.00
N VAL A 161 12.10 -13.12 3.36
CA VAL A 161 11.63 -14.21 4.22
C VAL A 161 12.08 -15.55 3.61
N GLN A 162 12.74 -16.39 4.40
CA GLN A 162 13.29 -17.68 3.95
C GLN A 162 12.27 -18.81 4.07
N GLN A 163 11.42 -18.73 5.09
CA GLN A 163 10.37 -19.70 5.34
C GLN A 163 9.20 -19.02 6.05
N MET A 164 7.98 -19.29 5.58
CA MET A 164 6.75 -19.02 6.31
C MET A 164 6.04 -20.33 6.58
N TRP A 165 5.49 -20.48 7.77
CA TRP A 165 4.74 -21.67 8.14
C TRP A 165 3.66 -21.31 9.15
N PRO A 166 2.57 -22.09 9.24
CA PRO A 166 1.65 -21.93 10.34
C PRO A 166 2.37 -22.38 11.62
N ARG A 167 2.58 -21.43 12.52
CA ARG A 167 3.34 -21.59 13.76
C ARG A 167 2.45 -21.97 14.92
N CYS A 168 1.24 -21.43 15.01
CA CYS A 168 0.29 -21.77 16.05
C CYS A 168 -0.54 -22.99 15.64
N ILE A 169 -0.69 -23.97 16.53
CA ILE A 169 -1.53 -25.16 16.30
C ILE A 169 -3.01 -24.75 16.27
N GLU A 170 -3.43 -23.93 17.22
CA GLU A 170 -4.77 -23.37 17.24
C GLU A 170 -4.85 -22.29 16.17
N THR A 171 -5.80 -22.44 15.24
CA THR A 171 -6.14 -21.42 14.25
C THR A 171 -7.41 -20.67 14.71
N PRO A 172 -7.31 -19.72 15.67
CA PRO A 172 -8.42 -18.79 15.85
C PRO A 172 -8.68 -18.06 14.53
N ASN A 173 -9.84 -17.40 14.40
CA ASN A 173 -10.20 -16.57 13.24
C ASN A 173 -9.29 -15.33 13.03
N LEU A 174 -8.00 -15.42 13.35
CA LEU A 174 -6.96 -14.40 13.34
C LEU A 174 -5.72 -14.96 12.60
N SER A 175 -5.71 -14.80 11.27
CA SER A 175 -4.75 -15.45 10.36
C SER A 175 -3.28 -15.09 10.61
N THR A 176 -2.95 -13.87 11.06
CA THR A 176 -1.55 -13.46 11.26
C THR A 176 -0.94 -13.99 12.56
N PHE A 177 -1.76 -14.13 13.60
CA PHE A 177 -1.27 -14.56 14.91
C PHE A 177 -0.76 -16.01 14.87
N SER A 178 -1.36 -16.82 14.00
CA SER A 178 -0.99 -18.20 13.79
C SER A 178 0.18 -18.40 12.82
N ALA A 179 0.64 -17.36 12.12
CA ALA A 179 1.75 -17.45 11.19
C ALA A 179 3.12 -17.28 11.89
N GLY A 180 4.14 -17.93 11.35
CA GLY A 180 5.54 -17.70 11.68
C GLY A 180 6.34 -17.37 10.42
N ALA A 181 7.38 -16.57 10.59
CA ALA A 181 8.32 -16.21 9.52
C ALA A 181 9.77 -16.35 10.01
N GLN A 182 10.66 -16.79 9.12
CA GLN A 182 12.09 -16.92 9.37
C GLN A 182 12.86 -15.97 8.47
N PHE A 183 13.81 -15.24 9.06
CA PHE A 183 14.86 -14.52 8.34
C PHE A 183 16.23 -15.12 8.66
N LYS A 184 17.08 -15.25 7.64
CA LYS A 184 18.53 -15.42 7.77
C LYS A 184 19.20 -14.32 6.96
N SER A 185 20.17 -13.66 7.56
CA SER A 185 20.95 -12.59 6.93
C SER A 185 22.38 -12.55 7.48
N VAL A 186 23.17 -11.63 6.94
CA VAL A 186 24.53 -11.31 7.35
C VAL A 186 24.59 -9.85 7.80
N LEU A 187 25.15 -9.66 8.98
CA LEU A 187 25.52 -8.39 9.57
C LEU A 187 26.92 -8.00 9.08
N THR A 188 26.98 -6.94 8.29
CA THR A 188 28.20 -6.40 7.68
C THR A 188 28.61 -5.10 8.36
N ASN A 189 29.80 -4.59 8.04
CA ASN A 189 30.36 -3.37 8.65
C ASN A 189 30.38 -3.45 10.20
N VAL A 190 30.83 -4.59 10.72
CA VAL A 190 30.90 -4.86 12.16
C VAL A 190 31.84 -3.85 12.80
N THR A 191 31.29 -3.05 13.71
CA THR A 191 32.01 -2.03 14.47
C THR A 191 31.97 -2.42 15.94
N TRP A 192 33.14 -2.55 16.55
CA TRP A 192 33.29 -2.71 17.99
C TRP A 192 33.19 -1.33 18.65
N LEU A 193 32.34 -1.21 19.66
CA LEU A 193 32.16 0.03 20.41
C LEU A 193 33.09 0.02 21.63
N ASP A 194 33.60 1.20 22.00
CA ASP A 194 34.34 1.40 23.24
C ASP A 194 33.36 1.26 24.41
N GLY A 195 33.17 0.02 24.84
CA GLY A 195 32.30 -0.34 25.95
C GLY A 195 32.92 -0.01 27.32
N ASP A 196 32.21 -0.38 28.37
CA ASP A 196 32.74 -0.34 29.73
C ASP A 196 34.04 -1.16 29.81
N PRO A 197 35.19 -0.57 30.21
CA PRO A 197 36.45 -1.28 30.30
C PRO A 197 36.43 -2.42 31.34
N ASP A 198 35.48 -2.39 32.28
CA ASP A 198 35.29 -3.44 33.27
C ASP A 198 34.34 -4.56 32.79
N PHE A 199 33.81 -4.46 31.56
CA PHE A 199 32.89 -5.47 30.99
C PHE A 199 33.60 -6.80 30.71
N GLN A 200 33.16 -7.87 31.37
CA GLN A 200 33.74 -9.22 31.27
C GLN A 200 32.77 -10.22 30.65
N SER A 201 33.05 -10.63 29.42
CA SER A 201 32.28 -11.65 28.71
C SER A 201 33.20 -12.58 27.93
N GLN A 202 33.22 -13.85 28.31
CA GLN A 202 33.98 -14.88 27.59
C GLN A 202 33.51 -14.97 26.14
N PHE A 203 32.19 -14.87 25.91
CA PHE A 203 31.64 -14.88 24.55
C PHE A 203 32.22 -13.74 23.69
N VAL A 204 32.27 -12.52 24.22
CA VAL A 204 32.77 -11.35 23.48
C VAL A 204 34.26 -11.48 23.19
N GLU A 205 35.05 -11.96 24.15
CA GLU A 205 36.48 -12.22 23.98
C GLU A 205 36.71 -13.25 22.86
N GLU A 206 36.06 -14.41 22.93
CA GLU A 206 36.19 -15.45 21.91
C GLU A 206 35.69 -15.00 20.53
N LEU A 207 34.61 -14.20 20.49
CA LEU A 207 34.12 -13.64 19.24
C LEU A 207 35.14 -12.66 18.63
N ARG A 208 35.79 -11.82 19.44
CA ARG A 208 36.88 -10.93 18.98
C ARG A 208 38.09 -11.73 18.49
N GLU A 209 38.48 -12.76 19.21
CA GLU A 209 39.59 -13.65 18.82
C GLU A 209 39.33 -14.39 17.51
N SER A 210 38.06 -14.66 17.20
CA SER A 210 37.67 -15.27 15.91
C SER A 210 37.79 -14.32 14.71
N ASP A 211 38.04 -13.03 14.95
CA ASP A 211 38.18 -11.94 13.96
C ASP A 211 37.16 -11.99 12.80
N PRO A 212 35.84 -11.99 13.11
CA PRO A 212 34.83 -12.17 12.09
C PRO A 212 34.70 -10.92 11.23
N GLN A 213 34.90 -11.07 9.92
CA GLN A 213 34.65 -10.00 8.94
C GLN A 213 33.16 -9.62 8.84
N ALA A 214 32.27 -10.55 9.21
CA ALA A 214 30.82 -10.37 9.27
C ALA A 214 30.21 -11.36 10.28
N LEU A 215 28.97 -11.11 10.71
CA LEU A 215 28.23 -12.01 11.60
C LEU A 215 26.99 -12.54 10.90
N ALA A 216 26.70 -13.83 11.05
CA ALA A 216 25.46 -14.42 10.59
C ALA A 216 24.36 -14.17 11.63
N VAL A 217 23.18 -13.76 11.18
CA VAL A 217 22.01 -13.55 12.03
C VAL A 217 20.84 -14.35 11.48
N LYS A 218 20.19 -15.12 12.35
CA LYS A 218 18.95 -15.85 12.03
C LYS A 218 17.93 -15.57 13.11
N PHE A 219 16.71 -15.23 12.73
CA PHE A 219 15.63 -15.01 13.69
C PHE A 219 14.28 -15.45 13.15
N ASN A 220 13.42 -15.81 14.09
CA ASN A 220 12.05 -16.20 13.88
C ASN A 220 11.12 -15.13 14.45
N LEU A 221 10.04 -14.86 13.73
CA LEU A 221 8.95 -13.97 14.11
C LEU A 221 7.69 -14.81 14.27
N ASP A 222 6.98 -14.69 15.39
CA ASP A 222 5.67 -15.31 15.58
C ASP A 222 4.75 -14.49 16.51
N GLN A 223 3.49 -14.92 16.68
CA GLN A 223 2.50 -14.26 17.54
C GLN A 223 2.24 -12.78 17.20
N TYR A 224 2.28 -12.42 15.92
CA TYR A 224 2.01 -11.06 15.47
C TYR A 224 0.53 -10.69 15.66
N ASP A 225 0.27 -9.66 16.47
CA ASP A 225 -1.07 -9.18 16.72
C ASP A 225 -1.45 -8.04 15.78
N SER A 226 -2.26 -8.36 14.77
CA SER A 226 -2.72 -7.41 13.77
C SER A 226 -3.99 -6.65 14.20
N ARG A 227 -4.61 -7.01 15.32
CA ARG A 227 -5.90 -6.43 15.73
C ARG A 227 -5.71 -5.00 16.24
N VAL A 228 -6.30 -4.03 15.53
CA VAL A 228 -6.23 -2.60 15.87
C VAL A 228 -6.69 -2.28 17.30
N ALA A 229 -7.64 -3.06 17.84
CA ALA A 229 -8.15 -2.87 19.20
C ALA A 229 -7.27 -3.49 20.31
N SER A 230 -6.19 -4.19 19.96
CA SER A 230 -5.31 -4.84 20.94
C SER A 230 -4.23 -3.89 21.46
N ASP A 231 -3.91 -3.97 22.75
CA ASP A 231 -2.77 -3.26 23.33
C ASP A 231 -1.41 -3.75 22.79
N LYS A 232 -1.41 -4.92 22.13
CA LYS A 232 -0.24 -5.51 21.45
C LYS A 232 -0.27 -5.28 19.93
N PHE A 233 -1.16 -4.44 19.42
CA PHE A 233 -1.28 -4.15 18.00
C PHE A 233 0.09 -3.78 17.41
N ARG A 234 0.48 -4.48 16.32
CA ARG A 234 1.77 -4.36 15.60
C ARG A 234 2.97 -4.97 16.29
N LEU A 235 2.79 -5.69 17.40
CA LEU A 235 3.84 -6.42 18.08
C LEU A 235 3.72 -7.92 17.84
N GLY A 236 4.86 -8.60 17.76
CA GLY A 236 4.95 -10.05 17.82
C GLY A 236 6.22 -10.47 18.56
N ARG A 237 6.35 -11.76 18.86
CA ARG A 237 7.54 -12.32 19.53
C ARG A 237 8.66 -12.49 18.53
N LEU A 238 9.87 -12.14 18.97
CA LEU A 238 11.12 -12.24 18.24
C LEU A 238 12.06 -13.19 19.00
N VAL A 239 12.64 -14.17 18.31
CA VAL A 239 13.71 -15.01 18.88
C VAL A 239 14.74 -15.33 17.82
N GLY A 240 16.03 -15.20 18.12
CA GLY A 240 17.09 -15.41 17.15
C GLY A 240 18.47 -15.71 17.71
N THR A 241 19.42 -15.86 16.80
CA THR A 241 20.81 -16.25 17.07
C THR A 241 21.75 -15.42 16.21
N ILE A 242 22.87 -14.99 16.79
CA ILE A 242 23.99 -14.33 16.09
C ILE A 242 25.27 -15.14 16.32
N GLY A 243 26.04 -15.37 15.27
CA GLY A 243 27.37 -16.00 15.34
C GLY A 243 28.28 -15.53 14.22
N PRO A 244 29.54 -15.97 14.16
CA PRO A 244 30.44 -15.65 13.06
C PRO A 244 29.87 -16.05 11.69
N HIS A 245 30.08 -15.22 10.67
CA HIS A 245 29.80 -15.57 9.28
C HIS A 245 31.09 -15.98 8.56
N HIS A 246 31.06 -17.10 7.85
CA HIS A 246 32.14 -17.50 6.96
C HIS A 246 31.89 -16.94 5.56
N PRO A 247 32.89 -16.34 4.86
CA PRO A 247 32.69 -15.68 3.56
C PRO A 247 32.12 -16.59 2.47
N ASP A 248 32.41 -17.89 2.56
CA ASP A 248 31.89 -18.91 1.65
C ASP A 248 30.51 -19.47 2.06
N ASP A 249 29.96 -19.11 3.21
CA ASP A 249 28.59 -19.48 3.58
C ASP A 249 27.58 -18.62 2.82
N SER A 250 26.42 -19.17 2.57
CA SER A 250 25.35 -18.46 1.89
C SER A 250 24.71 -17.41 2.80
N ILE A 251 24.32 -16.26 2.23
CA ILE A 251 23.67 -15.18 2.96
C ILE A 251 22.25 -15.61 3.40
N PRO A 252 21.34 -16.05 2.50
CA PRO A 252 19.97 -16.42 2.89
C PRO A 252 19.84 -17.89 3.31
N PHE A 253 20.74 -18.76 2.84
CA PHE A 253 20.68 -20.21 3.03
C PHE A 253 21.96 -20.72 3.68
N MET A 254 22.04 -21.99 4.03
CA MET A 254 23.18 -22.54 4.76
C MET A 254 23.95 -23.53 3.87
N ARG A 255 25.12 -23.10 3.38
CA ARG A 255 25.87 -23.87 2.38
C ARG A 255 26.46 -25.16 2.93
N PHE A 256 27.04 -25.05 4.13
CA PHE A 256 27.77 -26.11 4.79
C PHE A 256 26.93 -26.89 5.80
N THR A 257 25.62 -26.59 5.88
CA THR A 257 24.71 -27.29 6.78
C THR A 257 23.83 -28.25 6.00
N ARG A 258 23.25 -29.20 6.71
CA ARG A 258 22.34 -30.21 6.19
C ARG A 258 20.91 -29.80 6.57
N GLN A 259 19.91 -30.36 5.89
CA GLN A 259 18.51 -30.00 6.06
C GLN A 259 17.67 -31.24 6.38
N LEU A 260 16.95 -31.21 7.50
CA LEU A 260 15.87 -32.15 7.79
C LEU A 260 14.56 -31.65 7.17
N GLN A 261 13.79 -32.57 6.59
CA GLN A 261 12.52 -32.26 5.95
C GLN A 261 11.32 -32.82 6.70
N ALA A 262 10.27 -32.02 6.83
CA ALA A 262 8.96 -32.52 7.20
C ALA A 262 8.39 -33.36 6.05
N GLY A 263 7.55 -34.34 6.40
CA GLY A 263 6.87 -35.18 5.41
C GLY A 263 5.83 -34.43 4.56
N ASP A 264 5.45 -33.23 4.97
CA ASP A 264 4.58 -32.31 4.25
C ASP A 264 5.36 -31.05 3.84
N SER A 265 5.39 -30.75 2.54
CA SER A 265 6.04 -29.56 1.98
C SER A 265 5.36 -28.25 2.33
N GLU A 266 4.06 -28.28 2.66
CA GLU A 266 3.30 -27.09 3.07
C GLU A 266 3.46 -26.79 4.57
N CYS A 267 4.21 -27.64 5.31
CA CYS A 267 4.41 -27.52 6.75
C CYS A 267 3.10 -27.33 7.54
N THR A 268 2.02 -27.99 7.11
CA THR A 268 0.69 -27.93 7.74
C THR A 268 0.59 -28.77 9.02
N GLU A 269 1.51 -29.72 9.18
CA GLU A 269 1.68 -30.58 10.34
C GLU A 269 2.49 -29.88 11.47
N PRO A 270 2.60 -30.48 12.68
CA PRO A 270 3.29 -29.86 13.83
C PRO A 270 4.78 -29.54 13.66
N PHE A 271 5.38 -29.90 12.53
CA PHE A 271 6.80 -29.76 12.22
C PHE A 271 6.99 -29.19 10.81
N CYS A 272 7.98 -28.31 10.64
CA CYS A 272 8.46 -27.82 9.35
C CYS A 272 9.95 -28.16 9.17
N HIS A 273 10.57 -27.77 8.06
CA HIS A 273 11.99 -28.07 7.81
C HIS A 273 12.91 -27.50 8.90
N ALA A 274 14.00 -28.20 9.20
CA ALA A 274 14.95 -27.84 10.26
C ALA A 274 16.39 -28.03 9.78
N PRO A 275 17.23 -26.99 9.77
CA PRO A 275 18.63 -27.17 9.41
C PRO A 275 19.46 -27.69 10.58
N PHE A 276 20.59 -28.31 10.26
CA PHE A 276 21.54 -28.82 11.24
C PHE A 276 22.97 -28.86 10.72
N SER A 277 23.94 -28.81 11.64
CA SER A 277 25.36 -28.96 11.36
C SER A 277 25.99 -29.98 12.30
N ILE A 278 27.14 -30.53 11.88
CA ILE A 278 27.93 -31.45 12.71
C ILE A 278 29.34 -30.88 12.80
N ASP A 279 29.77 -30.50 14.00
CA ASP A 279 31.17 -30.18 14.29
C ASP A 279 31.93 -31.49 14.50
N HIS A 280 32.73 -31.85 13.49
CA HIS A 280 33.50 -33.09 13.49
C HIS A 280 34.68 -33.08 14.47
N ALA A 281 35.23 -31.90 14.77
CA ALA A 281 36.36 -31.79 15.69
C ALA A 281 35.92 -32.04 17.13
N MET A 282 34.71 -31.60 17.49
CA MET A 282 34.15 -31.77 18.83
C MET A 282 33.18 -32.94 18.98
N ASN A 283 32.75 -33.55 17.87
CA ASN A 283 31.64 -34.51 17.83
C ASN A 283 30.34 -33.88 18.38
N LEU A 284 30.02 -32.65 17.98
CA LEU A 284 28.75 -31.99 18.35
C LEU A 284 27.80 -31.95 17.16
N LEU A 285 26.53 -32.27 17.41
CA LEU A 285 25.43 -32.10 16.46
C LEU A 285 24.59 -30.90 16.89
N THR A 286 24.50 -29.86 16.06
CA THR A 286 23.65 -28.69 16.32
C THR A 286 22.47 -28.67 15.36
N ILE A 287 21.24 -28.57 15.88
CA ILE A 287 19.99 -28.61 15.11
C ILE A 287 19.18 -27.35 15.46
N ASP A 288 18.70 -26.63 14.46
CA ASP A 288 17.77 -25.51 14.65
C ASP A 288 16.34 -25.95 14.33
N VAL A 289 15.58 -26.23 15.38
CA VAL A 289 14.16 -26.58 15.29
C VAL A 289 13.27 -25.36 15.55
N GLY A 290 13.86 -24.17 15.68
CA GLY A 290 13.15 -22.95 16.03
C GLY A 290 12.16 -22.51 14.97
N ASN A 291 12.47 -22.74 13.68
CA ASN A 291 11.56 -22.53 12.56
C ASN A 291 10.77 -23.80 12.15
N SER A 292 10.80 -24.85 12.99
CA SER A 292 10.14 -26.12 12.70
C SER A 292 8.92 -26.36 13.58
N PHE A 293 9.08 -26.25 14.90
CA PHE A 293 8.04 -26.70 15.83
C PHE A 293 6.84 -25.74 15.83
N ARG A 294 5.63 -26.29 15.89
CA ARG A 294 4.46 -25.46 16.18
C ARG A 294 4.29 -25.23 17.68
N SER A 295 3.96 -24.00 18.03
CA SER A 295 3.61 -23.60 19.39
C SER A 295 2.10 -23.70 19.59
N SER A 296 1.68 -23.75 20.85
CA SER A 296 0.30 -23.45 21.23
C SER A 296 0.01 -21.95 21.12
N PHE A 297 -1.25 -21.56 21.31
CA PHE A 297 -1.72 -20.17 21.23
C PHE A 297 -0.99 -19.21 22.15
N ASN A 298 -0.57 -19.66 23.34
CA ASN A 298 0.23 -18.84 24.26
C ASN A 298 1.73 -18.79 23.90
N GLY A 299 2.16 -19.47 22.83
CA GLY A 299 3.54 -19.49 22.34
C GLY A 299 4.40 -20.58 22.96
N SER A 300 3.83 -21.43 23.84
CA SER A 300 4.54 -22.53 24.51
C SER A 300 4.58 -23.81 23.66
N PHE A 301 5.62 -24.61 23.87
CA PHE A 301 5.80 -25.93 23.26
C PHE A 301 5.52 -26.99 24.31
N ASN A 302 4.69 -27.99 23.98
CA ASN A 302 4.33 -29.02 24.93
C ASN A 302 4.34 -30.42 24.31
N THR A 303 4.46 -31.42 25.19
CA THR A 303 4.57 -32.83 24.82
C THR A 303 3.26 -33.45 24.35
N GLN A 304 2.11 -32.82 24.61
CA GLN A 304 0.83 -33.32 24.11
C GLN A 304 0.77 -33.20 22.59
N THR A 305 1.23 -32.06 22.05
CA THR A 305 1.24 -31.85 20.60
C THR A 305 2.49 -32.44 19.94
N LEU A 306 3.68 -32.12 20.43
CA LEU A 306 4.93 -32.48 19.75
C LEU A 306 5.40 -33.90 20.08
N GLY A 307 5.04 -34.44 21.25
CA GLY A 307 5.57 -35.73 21.75
C GLY A 307 7.05 -35.66 22.12
N ARG A 308 7.63 -36.74 22.67
CA ARG A 308 9.08 -36.72 22.96
C ARG A 308 9.86 -36.93 21.67
N LEU A 309 10.94 -36.17 21.47
CA LEU A 309 11.64 -36.10 20.19
C LEU A 309 13.07 -36.62 20.32
N TYR A 310 13.36 -37.64 19.53
CA TYR A 310 14.56 -38.46 19.61
C TYR A 310 15.30 -38.37 18.28
N VAL A 311 16.56 -37.94 18.32
CA VAL A 311 17.40 -37.77 17.13
C VAL A 311 18.22 -39.04 16.91
N GLY A 312 18.32 -39.48 15.66
CA GLY A 312 19.18 -40.61 15.30
C GLY A 312 19.67 -40.56 13.86
N PHE A 313 20.68 -41.38 13.60
CA PHE A 313 21.29 -41.54 12.28
C PHE A 313 20.92 -42.89 11.67
N ARG A 314 20.60 -42.87 10.38
CA ARG A 314 20.30 -44.07 9.62
C ARG A 314 21.58 -44.67 9.01
N PRO A 315 21.84 -45.99 9.12
CA PRO A 315 22.93 -46.66 8.39
C PRO A 315 22.69 -46.57 6.88
N ALA A 316 23.75 -46.37 6.11
CA ALA A 316 23.70 -46.14 4.66
C ALA A 316 23.25 -47.35 3.80
N LEU A 317 22.68 -48.41 4.38
CA LEU A 317 22.40 -49.67 3.69
C LEU A 317 20.93 -49.79 3.24
N GLY A 318 20.75 -49.95 1.91
CA GLY A 318 19.55 -50.48 1.27
C GLY A 318 18.46 -49.45 0.93
N GLU A 319 18.02 -49.47 -0.33
CA GLU A 319 17.08 -48.55 -1.03
C GLU A 319 15.64 -48.46 -0.46
N SER A 320 15.38 -48.84 0.78
CA SER A 320 14.03 -48.62 1.35
C SER A 320 13.83 -47.15 1.69
N SER A 321 12.86 -46.49 1.07
CA SER A 321 12.44 -45.12 1.39
C SER A 321 11.73 -45.03 2.75
N GLU A 322 11.14 -46.13 3.22
CA GLU A 322 10.44 -46.17 4.51
C GLU A 322 11.42 -46.23 5.69
N VAL A 323 11.24 -45.28 6.61
CA VAL A 323 11.97 -45.18 7.88
C VAL A 323 11.03 -45.64 9.00
N ASP A 324 11.25 -46.85 9.50
CA ASP A 324 10.57 -47.36 10.69
C ASP A 324 11.49 -47.33 11.92
N CYS A 325 10.89 -47.19 13.08
CA CYS A 325 11.51 -47.19 14.39
C CYS A 325 12.25 -48.49 14.75
N ASN A 326 11.96 -49.59 14.05
CA ASN A 326 12.65 -50.88 14.20
C ASN A 326 13.91 -50.99 13.31
N SER A 327 14.20 -49.98 12.49
CA SER A 327 15.45 -49.93 11.73
C SER A 327 16.66 -49.73 12.65
N GLN A 328 17.86 -50.12 12.20
CA GLN A 328 19.11 -50.00 12.96
C GLN A 328 19.54 -48.53 13.13
N VAL A 329 18.82 -47.71 13.88
CA VAL A 329 19.15 -46.29 14.09
C VAL A 329 20.26 -46.16 15.15
N VAL A 330 21.30 -45.38 14.85
CA VAL A 330 22.27 -44.95 15.86
C VAL A 330 21.69 -43.73 16.56
N TYR A 331 21.22 -43.91 17.79
CA TYR A 331 20.64 -42.83 18.57
C TYR A 331 21.69 -41.75 18.86
N ALA A 332 21.30 -40.48 18.79
CA ALA A 332 22.18 -39.34 19.05
C ALA A 332 21.85 -38.64 20.36
N GLY A 333 20.56 -38.46 20.66
CA GLY A 333 20.11 -37.77 21.87
C GLY A 333 18.66 -37.27 21.77
N GLU A 334 18.13 -36.78 22.90
CA GLU A 334 16.76 -36.27 22.99
C GLU A 334 16.76 -34.75 22.84
N ILE A 335 15.78 -34.21 22.11
CA ILE A 335 15.52 -32.77 22.08
C ILE A 335 14.64 -32.40 23.28
N ASN A 336 15.26 -31.80 24.30
CA ASN A 336 14.56 -31.38 25.51
C ASN A 336 14.01 -29.96 25.40
N TYR A 337 12.89 -29.81 24.69
CA TYR A 337 12.21 -28.53 24.47
C TYR A 337 11.24 -28.14 25.59
N THR A 338 11.09 -28.97 26.63
CA THR A 338 10.10 -28.77 27.70
C THR A 338 10.60 -27.94 28.88
N THR A 339 11.86 -27.52 28.84
CA THR A 339 12.44 -26.66 29.88
C THR A 339 11.81 -25.26 29.80
N GLU A 340 11.65 -24.62 30.96
CA GLU A 340 11.01 -23.30 31.04
C GLU A 340 11.82 -22.26 30.26
N TYR A 341 11.14 -21.45 29.44
CA TYR A 341 11.75 -20.46 28.52
C TYR A 341 12.79 -21.06 27.56
N TRP A 342 12.74 -22.37 27.28
CA TRP A 342 13.70 -23.03 26.39
C TRP A 342 13.83 -22.30 25.05
N TYR A 343 12.69 -21.98 24.43
CA TYR A 343 12.69 -21.37 23.11
C TYR A 343 13.30 -19.97 23.16
N GLU A 344 12.90 -19.14 24.12
CA GLU A 344 13.42 -17.80 24.32
C GLU A 344 14.92 -17.78 24.65
N ARG A 345 15.44 -18.79 25.37
CA ARG A 345 16.86 -18.88 25.76
C ARG A 345 17.77 -19.48 24.70
N THR A 346 17.23 -20.29 23.78
CA THR A 346 18.02 -21.07 22.80
C THR A 346 17.71 -20.74 21.35
N ALA A 347 16.66 -19.93 21.10
CA ALA A 347 16.06 -19.75 19.77
C ALA A 347 15.59 -21.04 19.09
N GLY A 348 15.45 -22.14 19.84
CA GLY A 348 15.19 -23.47 19.30
C GLY A 348 16.43 -24.15 18.69
N VAL A 349 17.63 -23.63 18.94
CA VAL A 349 18.90 -24.25 18.54
C VAL A 349 19.36 -25.20 19.65
N VAL A 350 19.59 -26.46 19.29
CA VAL A 350 19.90 -27.55 20.22
C VAL A 350 21.23 -28.17 19.84
N THR A 351 22.13 -28.33 20.80
CA THR A 351 23.41 -29.03 20.61
C THR A 351 23.42 -30.34 21.38
N LEU A 352 23.78 -31.44 20.71
CA LEU A 352 23.92 -32.78 21.26
C LEU A 352 25.38 -33.24 21.17
N ASN A 353 25.90 -33.82 22.26
CA ASN A 353 27.24 -34.41 22.27
C ASN A 353 27.19 -35.86 21.78
N LEU A 354 27.86 -36.13 20.66
CA LEU A 354 27.89 -37.46 20.05
C LEU A 354 28.96 -38.38 20.66
N THR A 355 29.84 -37.86 21.52
CA THR A 355 30.95 -38.64 22.09
C THR A 355 30.47 -39.77 22.99
N GLU A 356 29.35 -39.57 23.70
CA GLU A 356 28.77 -40.58 24.60
C GLU A 356 28.06 -41.71 23.84
N THR A 357 27.58 -41.42 22.63
CA THR A 357 26.71 -42.32 21.86
C THR A 357 27.46 -43.12 20.78
N LEU A 358 28.69 -42.73 20.44
CA LEU A 358 29.46 -43.30 19.34
C LEU A 358 30.66 -44.13 19.81
N SER A 359 30.55 -45.45 19.74
CA SER A 359 31.67 -46.36 19.93
C SER A 359 32.24 -46.84 18.57
N GLY A 360 33.55 -46.66 18.37
CA GLY A 360 34.29 -47.16 17.20
C GLY A 360 34.47 -46.18 16.04
N LYS A 361 35.65 -46.21 15.42
CA LYS A 361 36.06 -45.31 14.32
C LYS A 361 35.19 -45.45 13.06
N ALA A 362 34.78 -46.67 12.72
CA ALA A 362 33.97 -46.96 11.54
C ALA A 362 32.55 -46.35 11.62
N VAL A 363 31.95 -46.30 12.82
CA VAL A 363 30.64 -45.65 13.04
C VAL A 363 30.78 -44.15 12.83
N LYS A 364 31.85 -43.54 13.37
CA LYS A 364 32.13 -42.11 13.17
C LYS A 364 32.25 -41.75 11.68
N GLU A 365 33.02 -42.54 10.92
CA GLU A 365 33.20 -42.34 9.47
C GLU A 365 31.90 -42.49 8.66
N GLN A 366 30.96 -43.33 9.10
CA GLN A 366 29.66 -43.51 8.43
C GLN A 366 28.65 -42.39 8.69
N LEU A 367 28.69 -41.73 9.86
CA LEU A 367 27.76 -40.66 10.21
C LEU A 367 27.83 -39.44 9.29
N HIS A 368 28.96 -39.25 8.62
CA HIS A 368 29.17 -38.16 7.66
C HIS A 368 28.29 -38.30 6.41
N ILE A 369 27.86 -39.52 6.08
CA ILE A 369 27.04 -39.82 4.89
C ILE A 369 25.70 -40.50 5.26
N SER A 370 25.42 -40.61 6.55
CA SER A 370 24.19 -41.19 7.08
C SER A 370 23.10 -40.13 7.24
N PRO A 371 21.92 -40.30 6.64
CA PRO A 371 20.80 -39.39 6.83
C PRO A 371 20.40 -39.26 8.32
N LEU A 372 20.16 -38.03 8.76
CA LEU A 372 19.61 -37.73 10.08
C LEU A 372 18.09 -37.87 10.08
N VAL A 373 17.52 -38.36 11.19
CA VAL A 373 16.08 -38.45 11.40
C VAL A 373 15.70 -38.04 12.82
N ILE A 374 14.54 -37.42 12.95
CA ILE A 374 13.89 -37.13 14.24
C ILE A 374 12.62 -37.96 14.33
N PHE A 375 12.52 -38.73 15.41
CA PHE A 375 11.38 -39.58 15.71
C PHE A 375 10.54 -38.97 16.82
N LYS A 376 9.21 -39.12 16.68
CA LYS A 376 8.26 -38.85 17.76
C LYS A 376 8.02 -40.12 18.56
N TYR A 377 8.18 -40.03 19.87
CA TYR A 377 7.88 -41.08 20.84
C TYR A 377 6.74 -40.68 21.77
N LYS A 378 5.96 -41.67 22.19
CA LYS A 378 4.93 -41.55 23.21
C LYS A 378 5.20 -42.54 24.33
N LYS A 379 4.91 -42.13 25.57
CA LYS A 379 5.00 -43.03 26.72
C LYS A 379 3.70 -43.84 26.81
N GLU A 380 3.79 -45.16 26.65
CA GLU A 380 2.67 -46.09 26.79
C GLU A 380 3.04 -47.16 27.82
N ASN A 381 2.22 -47.29 28.88
CA ASN A 381 2.46 -48.22 29.99
C ASN A 381 3.85 -48.15 30.64
N GLY A 382 4.47 -46.96 30.66
CA GLY A 382 5.80 -46.74 31.21
C GLY A 382 6.95 -46.89 30.20
N THR A 383 6.70 -47.48 29.04
CA THR A 383 7.70 -47.70 27.97
C THR A 383 7.59 -46.62 26.89
N LEU A 384 8.71 -46.20 26.31
CA LEU A 384 8.73 -45.32 25.16
C LEU A 384 8.45 -46.12 23.88
N VAL A 385 7.32 -45.82 23.23
CA VAL A 385 6.93 -46.40 21.96
C VAL A 385 7.15 -45.36 20.88
N CYS A 386 7.96 -45.71 19.88
CA CYS A 386 8.19 -44.87 18.72
C CYS A 386 6.93 -44.84 17.86
N GLN A 387 6.52 -43.65 17.41
CA GLN A 387 5.29 -43.49 16.64
C GLN A 387 5.56 -43.40 15.14
N LYS A 388 6.36 -42.41 14.72
CA LYS A 388 6.74 -42.19 13.33
C LYS A 388 7.94 -41.23 13.23
N PRO A 389 8.71 -41.29 12.14
CA PRO A 389 9.61 -40.19 11.78
C PRO A 389 8.79 -38.91 11.54
N VAL A 390 9.27 -37.78 12.06
CA VAL A 390 8.63 -36.47 11.87
C VAL A 390 9.46 -35.52 11.03
N LEU A 391 10.79 -35.68 11.07
CA LEU A 391 11.73 -34.93 10.24
C LEU A 391 12.80 -35.88 9.73
N VAL A 392 13.03 -35.90 8.43
CA VAL A 392 13.96 -36.82 7.76
C VAL A 392 14.83 -36.03 6.80
N GLU A 393 16.14 -36.21 6.88
CA GLU A 393 17.03 -35.70 5.85
C GLU A 393 16.88 -36.52 4.56
N ARG A 394 17.02 -35.86 3.40
CA ARG A 394 17.01 -36.53 2.11
C ARG A 394 18.00 -37.70 2.11
N HIS A 395 17.54 -38.89 1.71
CA HIS A 395 18.35 -40.11 1.71
C HIS A 395 19.61 -39.98 0.83
N HIS A 396 19.55 -39.20 -0.24
CA HIS A 396 20.68 -38.92 -1.13
C HIS A 396 21.57 -37.76 -0.65
N GLY A 397 21.17 -37.03 0.39
CA GLY A 397 21.95 -35.96 1.02
C GLY A 397 22.14 -34.68 0.19
N LEU A 398 21.56 -34.58 -1.01
CA LEU A 398 21.73 -33.40 -1.87
C LEU A 398 20.92 -32.22 -1.35
N THR A 399 21.56 -31.07 -1.21
CA THR A 399 20.96 -29.79 -0.84
C THR A 399 21.41 -28.75 -1.85
N VAL A 400 20.47 -27.90 -2.30
CA VAL A 400 20.73 -26.76 -3.18
C VAL A 400 20.20 -25.51 -2.49
N GLY A 401 20.93 -24.40 -2.61
CA GLY A 401 20.56 -23.10 -2.04
C GLY A 401 21.11 -21.93 -2.89
N ALA A 402 20.54 -20.73 -2.71
CA ALA A 402 21.11 -19.52 -3.28
C ALA A 402 22.34 -19.07 -2.48
N MET A 403 23.33 -18.44 -3.11
CA MET A 403 24.50 -17.90 -2.39
C MET A 403 24.29 -16.49 -1.84
N VAL A 404 23.57 -15.63 -2.55
CA VAL A 404 23.50 -14.18 -2.25
C VAL A 404 22.09 -13.73 -1.87
N THR A 405 21.20 -13.60 -2.85
CA THR A 405 19.78 -13.31 -2.64
C THR A 405 18.98 -14.05 -3.70
N ASN A 406 17.73 -14.35 -3.41
CA ASN A 406 16.78 -15.00 -4.31
C ASN A 406 15.61 -14.09 -4.69
N THR A 407 15.71 -12.78 -4.45
CA THR A 407 14.76 -11.76 -4.94
C THR A 407 15.47 -10.66 -5.73
N TYR A 408 14.93 -10.30 -6.90
CA TYR A 408 15.55 -9.33 -7.81
C TYR A 408 14.52 -8.36 -8.39
N ARG A 409 14.95 -7.11 -8.58
CA ARG A 409 14.22 -6.08 -9.34
C ARG A 409 15.03 -5.71 -10.58
N LYS A 410 14.45 -5.82 -11.78
CA LYS A 410 15.18 -5.73 -13.06
C LYS A 410 14.46 -4.88 -14.09
N GLU A 411 15.25 -4.09 -14.83
CA GLU A 411 14.78 -3.38 -16.03
C GLU A 411 14.98 -4.27 -17.27
N PRO A 412 14.19 -4.08 -18.35
CA PRO A 412 14.44 -4.72 -19.63
C PRO A 412 15.83 -4.36 -20.15
N GLY A 413 16.56 -5.36 -20.65
CA GLY A 413 17.95 -5.22 -21.07
C GLY A 413 18.99 -5.50 -19.98
N GLU A 414 18.58 -5.69 -18.72
CA GLU A 414 19.52 -6.03 -17.64
C GLU A 414 19.81 -7.53 -17.58
N ALA A 415 21.09 -7.86 -17.68
CA ALA A 415 21.61 -9.19 -17.36
C ALA A 415 22.01 -9.27 -15.89
N TRP A 416 21.86 -10.45 -15.29
CA TRP A 416 22.44 -10.76 -13.99
C TRP A 416 22.77 -12.23 -13.87
N THR A 417 23.51 -12.57 -12.82
CA THR A 417 23.86 -13.95 -12.52
C THR A 417 23.21 -14.35 -11.21
N PHE A 418 22.47 -15.44 -11.23
CA PHE A 418 21.97 -16.08 -10.04
C PHE A 418 22.92 -17.20 -9.63
N GLN A 419 23.60 -17.02 -8.50
CA GLN A 419 24.59 -17.96 -8.01
C GLN A 419 23.96 -18.95 -7.03
N LEU A 420 24.16 -20.23 -7.31
CA LEU A 420 23.67 -21.37 -6.56
C LEU A 420 24.84 -22.17 -6.00
N PHE A 421 24.59 -22.91 -4.92
CA PHE A 421 25.47 -23.98 -4.46
C PHE A 421 24.70 -25.30 -4.42
N ALA A 422 25.41 -26.41 -4.59
CA ALA A 422 24.96 -27.74 -4.26
C ALA A 422 25.96 -28.42 -3.32
N SER A 423 25.44 -29.12 -2.32
CA SER A 423 26.21 -29.95 -1.40
C SER A 423 25.56 -31.32 -1.25
N LYS A 424 26.37 -32.35 -0.98
CA LYS A 424 25.92 -33.69 -0.60
C LYS A 424 26.39 -33.96 0.81
N PHE A 425 25.45 -34.10 1.75
CA PHE A 425 25.72 -34.24 3.18
C PHE A 425 26.64 -33.13 3.75
N GLY A 426 26.42 -31.89 3.30
CA GLY A 426 27.20 -30.72 3.75
C GLY A 426 28.55 -30.52 3.05
N VAL A 427 28.96 -31.43 2.16
CA VAL A 427 30.19 -31.32 1.37
C VAL A 427 29.86 -30.80 -0.04
N PRO A 428 30.58 -29.81 -0.59
CA PRO A 428 30.35 -29.32 -1.95
C PRO A 428 30.29 -30.44 -2.99
N GLN A 429 29.24 -30.44 -3.82
CA GLN A 429 28.98 -31.51 -4.79
C GLN A 429 29.13 -30.99 -6.23
N PRO A 430 30.20 -31.37 -6.95
CA PRO A 430 30.33 -31.09 -8.38
C PRO A 430 29.40 -31.96 -9.22
N GLY A 431 29.06 -31.49 -10.43
CA GLY A 431 28.34 -32.28 -11.43
C GLY A 431 26.83 -32.38 -11.24
N VAL A 432 26.26 -31.65 -10.27
CA VAL A 432 24.79 -31.49 -10.14
C VAL A 432 24.29 -30.57 -11.25
N GLU A 433 23.35 -31.06 -12.03
CA GLU A 433 22.62 -30.31 -13.04
C GLU A 433 21.47 -29.54 -12.36
N LEU A 434 21.38 -28.23 -12.60
CA LEU A 434 20.37 -27.34 -12.03
C LEU A 434 19.60 -26.63 -13.15
N SER A 435 18.27 -26.72 -13.14
CA SER A 435 17.40 -26.09 -14.14
C SER A 435 16.36 -25.19 -13.47
N LEU A 436 15.99 -24.09 -14.13
CA LEU A 436 14.91 -23.19 -13.67
C LEU A 436 13.63 -23.48 -14.44
N ASN A 437 12.50 -23.51 -13.73
CA ASN A 437 11.16 -23.63 -14.31
C ASN A 437 10.28 -22.50 -13.82
N PHE A 438 9.44 -21.94 -14.69
CA PHE A 438 8.42 -20.99 -14.27
C PHE A 438 7.36 -21.68 -13.40
N GLY A 439 6.88 -20.96 -12.38
CA GLY A 439 5.73 -21.42 -11.58
C GLY A 439 4.49 -21.67 -12.43
N GLY A 440 3.79 -22.78 -12.16
CA GLY A 440 2.50 -23.11 -12.78
C GLY A 440 1.31 -22.45 -12.06
N GLU A 441 0.08 -22.80 -12.49
CA GLU A 441 -1.18 -22.26 -11.93
C GLU A 441 -1.43 -22.63 -10.45
N HIS A 442 -0.73 -23.65 -9.92
CA HIS A 442 -0.90 -24.14 -8.55
C HIS A 442 0.44 -24.01 -7.80
N CYS A 443 0.63 -22.90 -7.11
CA CYS A 443 1.78 -22.70 -6.21
C CYS A 443 1.40 -23.03 -4.75
N PRO A 444 2.37 -23.49 -3.93
CA PRO A 444 2.23 -23.57 -2.48
C PRO A 444 1.76 -22.24 -1.87
N MET A 445 0.87 -22.30 -0.87
CA MET A 445 0.37 -21.10 -0.18
C MET A 445 1.48 -20.27 0.50
N GLN A 446 2.66 -20.88 0.70
CA GLN A 446 3.81 -20.26 1.34
C GLN A 446 4.55 -19.23 0.46
N ILE A 447 4.25 -19.13 -0.84
CA ILE A 447 5.12 -18.38 -1.78
C ILE A 447 4.55 -17.02 -2.16
N CYS A 448 3.27 -16.91 -2.54
CA CYS A 448 2.54 -15.68 -2.85
C CYS A 448 1.03 -15.99 -2.98
N GLY A 449 0.28 -16.28 -1.90
CA GLY A 449 -1.17 -16.62 -1.98
C GLY A 449 -1.52 -17.70 -3.03
N PRO A 450 -2.80 -17.84 -3.46
CA PRO A 450 -3.09 -18.58 -4.68
C PRO A 450 -2.46 -17.84 -5.86
N CYS A 451 -1.52 -18.48 -6.56
CA CYS A 451 -0.91 -17.97 -7.78
C CYS A 451 -2.03 -17.59 -8.75
N THR A 452 -2.35 -16.29 -8.84
CA THR A 452 -3.30 -15.83 -9.85
C THR A 452 -2.74 -16.20 -11.22
N THR A 453 -3.59 -16.54 -12.17
CA THR A 453 -3.28 -17.08 -13.51
C THR A 453 -2.44 -16.16 -14.41
N GLY A 454 -1.76 -15.17 -13.85
CA GLY A 454 -0.82 -14.33 -14.58
C GLY A 454 0.44 -13.95 -13.84
N PHE A 455 0.89 -14.62 -12.76
CA PHE A 455 2.32 -14.52 -12.40
C PHE A 455 3.18 -15.24 -13.44
N SER A 456 4.45 -14.83 -13.58
CA SER A 456 5.43 -15.43 -14.50
C SER A 456 5.08 -15.40 -16.00
N THR A 457 4.12 -14.56 -16.40
CA THR A 457 3.62 -14.47 -17.78
C THR A 457 3.80 -13.06 -18.34
N PRO A 458 4.35 -12.85 -19.54
CA PRO A 458 4.85 -13.86 -20.47
C PRO A 458 6.23 -14.37 -20.07
N GLN A 459 6.48 -15.67 -20.25
CA GLN A 459 7.77 -16.30 -19.97
C GLN A 459 8.91 -15.75 -20.84
N SER A 460 8.58 -15.18 -22.01
CA SER A 460 9.54 -14.54 -22.92
C SER A 460 10.27 -13.34 -22.30
N ALA A 461 9.77 -12.77 -21.21
CA ALA A 461 10.43 -11.66 -20.53
C ALA A 461 11.70 -12.09 -19.77
N LEU A 462 11.95 -13.39 -19.59
CA LEU A 462 13.15 -13.91 -18.97
C LEU A 462 13.80 -14.97 -19.87
N SER A 463 15.11 -14.83 -20.10
CA SER A 463 15.92 -15.86 -20.74
C SER A 463 17.01 -16.36 -19.81
N PHE A 464 17.20 -17.66 -19.78
CA PHE A 464 18.23 -18.36 -19.02
C PHE A 464 18.52 -19.71 -19.71
N PRO A 465 19.71 -20.31 -19.50
CA PRO A 465 20.01 -21.62 -20.07
C PRO A 465 19.08 -22.70 -19.49
N PRO A 466 18.80 -23.78 -20.25
CA PRO A 466 17.90 -24.85 -19.80
C PRO A 466 18.40 -25.52 -18.51
N PHE A 467 19.72 -25.67 -18.38
CA PHE A 467 20.36 -26.10 -17.15
C PHE A 467 21.78 -25.53 -17.06
N VAL A 468 22.34 -25.59 -15.85
CA VAL A 468 23.75 -25.35 -15.53
C VAL A 468 24.29 -26.50 -14.70
N VAL A 469 25.61 -26.67 -14.66
CA VAL A 469 26.24 -27.74 -13.88
C VAL A 469 27.16 -27.13 -12.84
N THR A 470 27.13 -27.69 -11.62
CA THR A 470 27.98 -27.26 -10.52
C THR A 470 29.46 -27.59 -10.76
N ASP A 471 30.33 -26.64 -10.42
CA ASP A 471 31.77 -26.75 -10.53
C ASP A 471 32.39 -27.58 -9.38
N LYS A 472 33.74 -27.64 -9.33
CA LYS A 472 34.48 -28.36 -8.27
C LYS A 472 34.18 -27.86 -6.86
N GLY A 473 33.78 -26.60 -6.70
CA GLY A 473 33.38 -26.00 -5.43
C GLY A 473 31.90 -26.15 -5.12
N GLY A 474 31.16 -26.92 -5.94
CA GLY A 474 29.72 -27.11 -5.83
C GLY A 474 28.92 -25.90 -6.27
N PHE A 475 29.51 -24.92 -6.98
CA PHE A 475 28.82 -23.69 -7.38
C PHE A 475 28.30 -23.77 -8.80
N ALA A 476 27.17 -23.13 -9.06
CA ALA A 476 26.69 -22.90 -10.42
C ALA A 476 26.20 -21.46 -10.57
N ASN A 477 26.48 -20.88 -11.74
CA ASN A 477 26.06 -19.54 -12.11
C ASN A 477 25.02 -19.65 -13.22
N ILE A 478 23.79 -19.22 -12.95
CA ILE A 478 22.75 -19.12 -13.97
C ILE A 478 22.72 -17.69 -14.49
N PRO A 479 23.17 -17.42 -15.73
CA PRO A 479 22.97 -16.12 -16.35
C PRO A 479 21.48 -15.96 -16.70
N LEU A 480 20.91 -14.82 -16.30
CA LEU A 480 19.55 -14.41 -16.66
C LEU A 480 19.60 -13.07 -17.40
N MET A 481 18.66 -12.90 -18.32
CA MET A 481 18.43 -11.66 -19.06
C MET A 481 16.96 -11.29 -18.97
N ALA A 482 16.67 -10.02 -18.63
CA ALA A 482 15.32 -9.48 -18.63
C ALA A 482 14.98 -8.81 -19.96
N TYR A 483 13.75 -9.00 -20.43
CA TYR A 483 13.13 -8.35 -21.59
C TYR A 483 11.83 -7.68 -21.16
N ASP A 484 11.22 -6.90 -22.05
CA ASP A 484 9.99 -6.19 -21.75
C ASP A 484 8.81 -7.18 -21.60
N PRO A 485 8.17 -7.28 -20.43
CA PRO A 485 7.01 -8.14 -20.22
C PRO A 485 5.79 -7.74 -21.08
N MET A 486 5.79 -6.56 -21.70
CA MET A 486 4.70 -6.08 -22.57
C MET A 486 4.94 -6.32 -24.07
N GLU A 487 6.14 -6.73 -24.49
CA GLU A 487 6.47 -6.90 -25.91
C GLU A 487 5.70 -8.09 -26.52
N GLY A 488 4.83 -7.81 -27.50
CA GLY A 488 4.07 -8.83 -28.25
C GLY A 488 2.84 -9.42 -27.56
N ALA A 489 2.46 -8.93 -26.36
CA ALA A 489 1.30 -9.43 -25.63
C ALA A 489 -0.02 -8.75 -26.08
N PRO A 490 -1.06 -9.48 -26.53
CA PRO A 490 -2.36 -8.92 -26.82
C PRO A 490 -3.12 -8.65 -25.50
N TYR A 491 -2.95 -7.44 -24.95
CA TYR A 491 -3.60 -6.91 -23.73
C TYR A 491 -3.20 -7.58 -22.38
N PRO A 492 -3.08 -6.78 -21.30
CA PRO A 492 -2.38 -7.21 -20.09
C PRO A 492 -3.32 -7.98 -19.17
N HIS A 493 -3.19 -9.30 -19.11
CA HIS A 493 -3.96 -10.04 -18.10
C HIS A 493 -3.41 -9.87 -16.68
N VAL A 494 -2.13 -9.57 -16.46
CA VAL A 494 -1.61 -9.16 -15.15
C VAL A 494 -0.34 -8.35 -15.36
N VAL A 495 -0.45 -7.02 -15.48
CA VAL A 495 0.69 -6.14 -15.23
C VAL A 495 0.43 -5.52 -13.87
N GLU A 496 1.29 -5.86 -12.92
CA GLU A 496 1.25 -5.33 -11.57
C GLU A 496 1.54 -3.83 -11.55
N LEU A 497 1.51 -3.23 -10.36
CA LEU A 497 1.79 -1.81 -10.14
C LEU A 497 2.92 -1.27 -11.02
N GLN A 498 2.66 -0.10 -11.62
CA GLN A 498 3.63 0.71 -12.36
C GLN A 498 4.23 0.04 -13.60
N GLY A 499 3.53 -0.92 -14.19
CA GLY A 499 4.06 -1.53 -15.41
C GLY A 499 5.15 -2.52 -15.07
N SER A 500 4.90 -3.44 -14.15
CA SER A 500 5.88 -4.46 -13.76
C SER A 500 5.22 -5.81 -13.66
N GLN A 501 6.04 -6.86 -13.67
CA GLN A 501 5.58 -8.22 -13.62
C GLN A 501 6.47 -9.08 -12.74
N LEU A 502 5.87 -9.87 -11.85
CA LEU A 502 6.57 -10.78 -10.96
C LEU A 502 6.70 -12.17 -11.61
N TYR A 503 7.94 -12.67 -11.61
CA TYR A 503 8.30 -14.00 -12.08
C TYR A 503 8.79 -14.84 -10.91
N LEU A 504 8.15 -15.98 -10.71
CA LEU A 504 8.54 -16.98 -9.72
C LEU A 504 9.15 -18.17 -10.46
N LEU A 505 10.40 -18.48 -10.14
CA LEU A 505 11.19 -19.54 -10.75
C LEU A 505 11.53 -20.62 -9.71
N PHE A 506 11.18 -21.86 -10.02
CA PHE A 506 11.47 -23.05 -9.22
C PHE A 506 12.72 -23.73 -9.73
N ILE A 507 13.53 -24.27 -8.82
CA ILE A 507 14.81 -24.88 -9.16
C ILE A 507 14.67 -26.39 -9.05
N ASN A 508 14.94 -27.10 -10.14
CA ASN A 508 15.10 -28.55 -10.12
C ASN A 508 16.58 -28.92 -10.16
N MET A 509 16.90 -30.06 -9.57
CA MET A 509 18.25 -30.61 -9.50
C MET A 509 18.27 -32.06 -9.97
N SER A 510 19.33 -32.43 -10.71
CA SER A 510 19.56 -33.79 -11.18
C SER A 510 21.01 -34.20 -10.95
N PHE A 511 21.23 -35.40 -10.39
CA PHE A 511 22.57 -35.96 -10.16
C PHE A 511 22.51 -37.48 -9.99
N GLY A 512 23.30 -38.22 -10.79
CA GLY A 512 23.47 -39.67 -10.60
C GLY A 512 22.18 -40.48 -10.64
N GLY A 513 21.21 -40.10 -11.48
CA GLY A 513 19.90 -40.74 -11.60
C GLY A 513 18.83 -40.24 -10.61
N ILE A 514 19.19 -39.33 -9.70
CA ILE A 514 18.26 -38.64 -8.80
C ILE A 514 17.76 -37.38 -9.51
N SER A 515 16.45 -37.12 -9.46
CA SER A 515 15.82 -35.88 -9.91
C SER A 515 14.88 -35.37 -8.83
N ASP A 516 15.00 -34.09 -8.45
CA ASP A 516 14.29 -33.51 -7.31
C ASP A 516 14.15 -31.98 -7.42
N ALA A 517 13.35 -31.37 -6.55
CA ALA A 517 13.17 -29.92 -6.45
C ALA A 517 13.95 -29.33 -5.27
N ALA A 518 14.50 -28.13 -5.46
CA ALA A 518 15.08 -27.36 -4.36
C ALA A 518 13.98 -26.88 -3.39
N LEU A 519 14.34 -26.65 -2.13
CA LEU A 519 13.42 -26.19 -1.08
C LEU A 519 13.18 -24.67 -1.06
N PHE A 520 13.53 -23.99 -2.15
CA PHE A 520 13.38 -22.55 -2.26
C PHE A 520 13.16 -22.18 -3.73
N HIS A 521 12.76 -20.93 -3.95
CA HIS A 521 12.44 -20.38 -5.26
C HIS A 521 13.14 -19.02 -5.45
N LEU A 522 13.16 -18.56 -6.69
CA LEU A 522 13.69 -17.27 -7.13
C LEU A 522 12.52 -16.37 -7.53
N GLY A 523 12.45 -15.17 -6.94
CA GLY A 523 11.53 -14.11 -7.34
C GLY A 523 12.25 -13.03 -8.15
N ALA A 524 11.77 -12.73 -9.35
CA ALA A 524 12.28 -11.64 -10.18
C ALA A 524 11.12 -10.73 -10.61
N ARG A 525 11.15 -9.49 -10.16
CA ARG A 525 10.23 -8.45 -10.63
C ARG A 525 10.87 -7.70 -11.80
N VAL A 526 10.23 -7.77 -12.95
CA VAL A 526 10.70 -7.14 -14.20
C VAL A 526 9.80 -5.97 -14.53
N PHE A 527 10.38 -4.78 -14.69
CA PHE A 527 9.65 -3.58 -15.12
C PHE A 527 9.45 -3.57 -16.64
N GLN A 528 8.43 -2.88 -17.13
CA GLN A 528 8.23 -2.62 -18.56
C GLN A 528 9.18 -1.53 -19.06
N ILE A 529 9.41 -1.45 -20.37
CA ILE A 529 10.16 -0.33 -20.95
C ILE A 529 9.37 0.96 -20.71
N TYR A 530 10.06 1.97 -20.20
CA TYR A 530 9.52 3.32 -20.08
C TYR A 530 10.51 4.33 -20.66
N HIS A 531 10.08 5.02 -21.70
CA HIS A 531 10.84 6.10 -22.32
C HIS A 531 10.62 7.38 -21.52
N VAL A 532 11.71 7.89 -20.91
CA VAL A 532 11.67 9.16 -20.19
C VAL A 532 11.52 10.29 -21.21
N PRO A 533 10.47 11.13 -21.14
CA PRO A 533 10.30 12.26 -22.04
C PRO A 533 11.41 13.30 -21.81
N ASP A 534 11.81 14.03 -22.86
CA ASP A 534 12.78 15.13 -22.75
C ASP A 534 12.24 16.26 -21.85
N THR A 535 10.93 16.52 -21.93
CA THR A 535 10.22 17.51 -21.11
C THR A 535 9.01 16.85 -20.44
N PRO A 536 9.18 16.19 -19.27
CA PRO A 536 8.06 15.62 -18.55
C PRO A 536 7.07 16.70 -18.12
N THR A 537 5.78 16.35 -18.13
CA THR A 537 4.66 17.20 -17.71
C THR A 537 3.89 16.53 -16.58
N TRP A 538 3.18 17.31 -15.77
CA TRP A 538 2.37 16.79 -14.69
C TRP A 538 1.32 15.82 -15.21
N TYR A 539 0.51 16.24 -16.17
CA TYR A 539 -0.65 15.46 -16.61
C TYR A 539 -0.30 14.20 -17.41
N ASP A 540 0.71 14.24 -18.29
CA ASP A 540 0.99 13.09 -19.16
C ASP A 540 1.93 12.06 -18.51
N HIS A 541 2.75 12.48 -17.54
CA HIS A 541 3.86 11.65 -17.03
C HIS A 541 3.86 11.47 -15.51
N VAL A 542 3.71 12.56 -14.74
CA VAL A 542 3.89 12.54 -13.28
C VAL A 542 2.65 12.06 -12.56
N LEU A 543 1.49 12.68 -12.83
CA LEU A 543 0.21 12.34 -12.21
C LEU A 543 -0.13 10.86 -12.37
N PRO A 544 -0.06 10.24 -13.58
CA PRO A 544 -0.35 8.81 -13.72
C PRO A 544 0.57 7.93 -12.86
N THR A 545 1.82 8.36 -12.66
CA THR A 545 2.78 7.66 -11.80
C THR A 545 2.43 7.84 -10.32
N LEU A 546 2.26 9.08 -9.86
CA LEU A 546 2.08 9.40 -8.44
C LEU A 546 0.67 9.09 -7.91
N GLU A 547 -0.37 9.21 -8.73
CA GLU A 547 -1.76 8.87 -8.38
C GLU A 547 -1.89 7.39 -7.99
N SER A 548 -1.18 6.53 -8.70
CA SER A 548 -1.06 5.10 -8.39
C SER A 548 -0.60 4.86 -6.95
N TYR A 549 0.47 5.56 -6.56
CA TYR A 549 1.04 5.48 -5.22
C TYR A 549 0.16 6.15 -4.18
N HIS A 550 -0.46 7.28 -4.53
CA HIS A 550 -1.45 7.96 -3.70
C HIS A 550 -2.60 7.04 -3.29
N ASN A 551 -2.99 6.15 -4.21
CA ASN A 551 -4.09 5.21 -4.02
C ASN A 551 -3.67 3.94 -3.28
N LEU A 552 -2.46 3.43 -3.49
CA LEU A 552 -2.04 2.17 -2.89
C LEU A 552 -1.36 2.32 -1.54
N PHE A 553 -0.81 3.50 -1.27
CA PHE A 553 -0.10 3.81 -0.03
C PHE A 553 -0.80 4.98 0.68
N PRO A 554 -1.99 4.76 1.25
CA PRO A 554 -2.80 5.81 1.86
C PRO A 554 -2.10 6.53 3.01
N VAL A 555 -1.09 5.91 3.63
CA VAL A 555 -0.19 6.56 4.61
C VAL A 555 0.47 7.81 4.04
N MET A 556 0.72 7.86 2.73
CA MET A 556 1.30 9.03 2.06
C MET A 556 0.42 10.27 2.18
N ARG A 557 -0.91 10.12 2.31
CA ARG A 557 -1.86 11.23 2.44
C ARG A 557 -1.62 12.09 3.67
N SER A 558 -1.02 11.51 4.70
CA SER A 558 -0.64 12.22 5.92
C SER A 558 0.63 13.07 5.75
N PHE A 559 1.37 12.89 4.64
CA PHE A 559 2.64 13.57 4.37
C PHE A 559 2.58 14.44 3.11
N VAL A 560 2.13 13.87 1.98
CA VAL A 560 2.07 14.52 0.66
C VAL A 560 0.88 13.98 -0.12
N TYR A 561 0.06 14.88 -0.68
CA TYR A 561 -1.03 14.50 -1.55
C TYR A 561 -0.50 14.25 -2.97
N LEU A 562 0.01 13.04 -3.19
CA LEU A 562 0.72 12.64 -4.42
C LEU A 562 -0.08 12.82 -5.74
N SER A 563 -1.41 12.91 -5.70
CA SER A 563 -2.25 13.19 -6.87
C SER A 563 -2.55 14.68 -7.09
N ASP A 564 -2.04 15.58 -6.24
CA ASP A 564 -2.23 17.03 -6.34
C ASP A 564 -0.93 17.74 -6.72
N TYR A 565 -1.00 18.57 -7.76
CA TYR A 565 0.17 19.26 -8.30
C TYR A 565 0.80 20.21 -7.27
N ASN A 566 -0.03 20.99 -6.57
CA ASN A 566 0.46 21.98 -5.61
C ASN A 566 1.05 21.32 -4.37
N SER A 567 0.40 20.28 -3.83
CA SER A 567 0.91 19.51 -2.70
C SER A 567 2.27 18.87 -3.00
N VAL A 568 2.45 18.34 -4.21
CA VAL A 568 3.73 17.82 -4.67
C VAL A 568 4.79 18.93 -4.79
N LEU A 569 4.43 20.09 -5.34
CA LEU A 569 5.34 21.23 -5.44
C LEU A 569 5.80 21.77 -4.08
N GLU A 570 4.87 21.92 -3.13
CA GLU A 570 5.15 22.35 -1.75
C GLU A 570 6.14 21.39 -1.04
N ASN A 571 6.17 20.12 -1.46
CA ASN A 571 7.02 19.07 -0.88
C ASN A 571 8.15 18.62 -1.82
N LYS A 572 8.43 19.35 -2.90
CA LYS A 572 9.35 18.92 -3.96
C LYS A 572 10.75 18.54 -3.46
N ASP A 573 11.30 19.31 -2.51
CA ASP A 573 12.66 19.10 -2.01
C ASP A 573 12.74 17.84 -1.14
N LYS A 574 11.70 17.60 -0.32
CA LYS A 574 11.57 16.37 0.47
C LYS A 574 11.42 15.16 -0.46
N MET A 575 10.56 15.26 -1.49
CA MET A 575 10.37 14.21 -2.47
C MET A 575 11.66 13.90 -3.22
N LYS A 576 12.38 14.93 -3.68
CA LYS A 576 13.67 14.78 -4.35
C LYS A 576 14.70 14.10 -3.45
N ALA A 577 14.75 14.46 -2.16
CA ALA A 577 15.66 13.83 -1.20
C ALA A 577 15.37 12.33 -1.08
N VAL A 578 14.13 11.93 -0.77
CA VAL A 578 13.78 10.50 -0.59
C VAL A 578 13.85 9.69 -1.88
N LEU A 579 13.52 10.31 -3.03
CA LEU A 579 13.67 9.71 -4.35
C LEU A 579 15.12 9.61 -4.80
N SER A 580 16.08 10.26 -4.14
CA SER A 580 17.51 10.19 -4.54
C SER A 580 18.31 9.19 -3.70
N LEU A 581 17.77 8.73 -2.58
CA LEU A 581 18.46 7.80 -1.68
C LEU A 581 18.72 6.41 -2.32
N PRO A 582 19.77 5.70 -1.87
CA PRO A 582 19.99 4.30 -2.22
C PRO A 582 18.77 3.42 -1.88
N ILE A 583 18.52 2.36 -2.65
CA ILE A 583 17.33 1.51 -2.46
C ILE A 583 17.28 0.82 -1.08
N ASP A 584 18.43 0.64 -0.44
CA ASP A 584 18.53 0.01 0.89
C ASP A 584 18.45 1.01 2.06
N ASP A 585 18.35 2.31 1.78
CA ASP A 585 18.18 3.33 2.81
C ASP A 585 16.74 3.30 3.38
N PRO A 586 16.54 3.30 4.71
CA PRO A 586 15.20 3.22 5.30
C PRO A 586 14.27 4.39 4.90
N HIS A 587 14.82 5.55 4.51
CA HIS A 587 14.07 6.70 4.03
C HIS A 587 13.86 6.74 2.52
N HIS A 588 14.52 5.85 1.75
CA HIS A 588 14.13 5.68 0.36
C HIS A 588 12.63 5.43 0.35
N MET A 589 11.90 6.29 -0.36
CA MET A 589 10.44 6.36 -0.23
C MET A 589 9.87 4.94 -0.32
N PRO A 590 9.08 4.48 0.67
CA PRO A 590 8.72 3.07 0.79
C PRO A 590 8.02 2.55 -0.48
N THR A 591 7.33 3.45 -1.18
CA THR A 591 6.62 3.19 -2.43
C THR A 591 7.52 3.19 -3.67
N THR A 592 8.69 3.84 -3.65
CA THR A 592 9.55 3.96 -4.85
C THR A 592 10.42 2.74 -5.08
N ARG A 593 10.46 1.79 -4.12
CA ARG A 593 11.00 0.45 -4.37
C ARG A 593 10.17 -0.35 -5.36
N ASP A 594 8.94 0.11 -5.62
CA ASP A 594 8.06 -0.41 -6.66
C ASP A 594 8.12 0.42 -7.95
N LEU A 595 9.02 1.42 -8.04
CA LEU A 595 9.17 2.30 -9.19
C LEU A 595 10.36 1.88 -10.04
N SER A 596 10.17 1.81 -11.36
CA SER A 596 11.29 1.57 -12.29
C SER A 596 12.30 2.72 -12.23
N LYS A 597 13.57 2.43 -12.51
CA LYS A 597 14.66 3.41 -12.59
C LYS A 597 14.32 4.54 -13.57
N SER A 598 13.71 4.21 -14.69
CA SER A 598 13.29 5.19 -15.71
C SER A 598 12.19 6.11 -15.22
N LYS A 599 11.15 5.58 -14.55
CA LYS A 599 10.10 6.43 -13.98
C LYS A 599 10.59 7.26 -12.80
N ARG A 600 11.49 6.71 -11.97
CA ARG A 600 12.19 7.48 -10.92
C ARG A 600 12.99 8.63 -11.52
N LYS A 601 13.72 8.38 -12.62
CA LYS A 601 14.44 9.42 -13.36
C LYS A 601 13.50 10.49 -13.93
N MET A 602 12.35 10.09 -14.47
CA MET A 602 11.31 11.01 -14.94
C MET A 602 10.82 11.92 -13.81
N LEU A 603 10.47 11.36 -12.63
CA LEU A 603 10.02 12.14 -11.48
C LEU A 603 11.11 13.10 -10.98
N LEU A 604 12.34 12.63 -10.84
CA LEU A 604 13.47 13.48 -10.42
C LEU A 604 13.72 14.61 -11.43
N GLY A 605 13.71 14.32 -12.73
CA GLY A 605 13.88 15.32 -13.79
C GLY A 605 12.76 16.36 -13.81
N TRP A 606 11.50 15.93 -13.62
CA TRP A 606 10.37 16.85 -13.51
C TRP A 606 10.45 17.72 -12.24
N LEU A 607 10.87 17.16 -11.10
CA LEU A 607 11.02 17.92 -9.85
C LEU A 607 12.05 19.06 -9.95
N GLU A 608 13.04 18.96 -10.85
CA GLU A 608 13.99 20.05 -11.13
C GLU A 608 13.33 21.22 -11.88
N ASN A 609 12.43 20.91 -12.81
CA ASN A 609 11.72 21.91 -13.62
C ASN A 609 10.25 21.51 -13.77
N PRO A 610 9.40 21.78 -12.76
CA PRO A 610 8.02 21.30 -12.75
C PRO A 610 7.16 21.99 -13.80
N ILE A 611 6.80 21.25 -14.84
CA ILE A 611 5.89 21.72 -15.89
C ILE A 611 4.52 21.08 -15.67
N LEU A 612 3.46 21.90 -15.54
CA LEU A 612 2.09 21.39 -15.41
C LEU A 612 1.65 20.66 -16.70
N GLY A 613 1.93 21.24 -17.87
CA GLY A 613 1.46 20.72 -19.15
C GLY A 613 -0.05 20.80 -19.31
N GLN A 614 -0.58 20.19 -20.36
CA GLN A 614 -2.00 20.04 -20.62
C GLN A 614 -2.24 18.58 -21.01
N PRO A 615 -3.26 17.89 -20.47
CA PRO A 615 -3.52 16.51 -20.85
C PRO A 615 -3.79 16.43 -22.34
N ALA A 616 -3.12 15.53 -23.05
CA ALA A 616 -3.43 15.29 -24.46
C ALA A 616 -4.94 14.94 -24.60
N PRO A 617 -5.69 15.63 -25.49
CA PRO A 617 -7.11 15.37 -25.65
C PRO A 617 -7.32 14.00 -26.30
N SER A 618 -7.86 13.04 -25.54
CA SER A 618 -8.27 11.72 -26.04
C SER A 618 -9.69 11.37 -25.61
N ILE A 619 -10.37 10.57 -26.44
CA ILE A 619 -11.74 10.12 -26.15
C ILE A 619 -11.77 9.22 -24.90
N GLU A 620 -10.71 8.47 -24.64
CA GLU A 620 -10.54 7.64 -23.44
C GLU A 620 -10.46 8.49 -22.17
N ASN A 621 -9.70 9.60 -22.21
CA ASN A 621 -9.59 10.53 -21.09
C ASN A 621 -10.94 11.20 -20.79
N LEU A 622 -11.65 11.64 -21.83
CA LEU A 622 -13.00 12.20 -21.69
C LEU A 622 -13.98 11.18 -21.06
N ARG A 623 -13.98 9.92 -21.54
CA ARG A 623 -14.82 8.85 -20.96
C ARG A 623 -14.47 8.56 -19.50
N SER A 624 -13.18 8.58 -19.14
CA SER A 624 -12.74 8.42 -17.75
C SER A 624 -13.25 9.55 -16.86
N LEU A 625 -13.14 10.81 -17.28
CA LEU A 625 -13.62 11.96 -16.52
C LEU A 625 -15.15 11.95 -16.38
N LEU A 626 -15.88 11.60 -17.44
CA LEU A 626 -17.35 11.46 -17.38
C LEU A 626 -17.78 10.30 -16.46
N GLN A 627 -17.01 9.21 -16.42
CA GLN A 627 -17.25 8.13 -15.46
C GLN A 627 -16.97 8.59 -14.02
N GLN A 628 -15.94 9.40 -13.77
CA GLN A 628 -15.70 10.01 -12.46
C GLN A 628 -16.80 11.01 -12.08
N ALA A 629 -17.31 11.79 -13.04
CA ALA A 629 -18.45 12.68 -12.84
C ALA A 629 -19.71 11.90 -12.43
N LEU A 630 -20.00 10.79 -13.10
CA LEU A 630 -21.16 9.95 -12.75
C LEU A 630 -21.10 9.45 -11.31
N GLU A 631 -19.89 9.12 -10.88
CA GLU A 631 -19.61 8.66 -9.53
C GLU A 631 -19.66 9.79 -8.49
N LEU A 632 -19.24 11.00 -8.87
CA LEU A 632 -19.36 12.20 -8.06
C LEU A 632 -20.83 12.46 -7.73
N GLU A 633 -21.69 12.51 -8.74
CA GLU A 633 -23.14 12.70 -8.56
C GLU A 633 -23.78 11.57 -7.72
N LEU A 634 -23.30 10.34 -7.87
CA LEU A 634 -23.77 9.23 -7.02
C LEU A 634 -23.27 9.36 -5.58
N SER A 635 -22.14 10.02 -5.33
CA SER A 635 -21.51 10.14 -4.02
C SER A 635 -22.13 11.24 -3.15
N THR A 636 -22.85 12.20 -3.74
CA THR A 636 -23.57 13.27 -3.02
C THR A 636 -24.96 12.81 -2.55
N ILE A 637 -25.60 11.89 -3.27
CA ILE A 637 -26.96 11.41 -2.97
C ILE A 637 -27.07 10.74 -1.57
N PRO A 638 -26.24 9.74 -1.20
CA PRO A 638 -26.37 9.05 0.09
C PRO A 638 -26.22 9.92 1.35
N PRO A 639 -25.26 10.88 1.45
CA PRO A 639 -25.19 11.82 2.56
C PRO A 639 -26.47 12.63 2.74
N TYR A 640 -27.00 13.19 1.65
CA TYR A 640 -28.24 14.00 1.66
C TYR A 640 -29.45 13.14 2.03
N LEU A 641 -29.52 11.94 1.46
CA LEU A 641 -30.60 10.99 1.70
C LEU A 641 -30.59 10.45 3.13
N THR A 642 -29.41 10.22 3.72
CA THR A 642 -29.25 9.79 5.12
C THR A 642 -29.80 10.83 6.08
N ALA A 643 -29.42 12.10 5.89
CA ALA A 643 -29.94 13.19 6.70
C ALA A 643 -31.46 13.31 6.54
N LEU A 644 -31.98 13.20 5.32
CA LEU A 644 -33.42 13.22 5.05
C LEU A 644 -34.16 12.07 5.75
N MET A 645 -33.64 10.83 5.68
CA MET A 645 -34.22 9.65 6.34
C MET A 645 -34.25 9.81 7.87
N SER A 646 -33.33 10.58 8.46
CA SER A 646 -33.23 10.79 9.91
C SER A 646 -34.31 11.72 10.49
N ILE A 647 -35.09 12.41 9.66
CA ILE A 647 -36.14 13.33 10.10
C ILE A 647 -37.36 12.55 10.64
N LYS A 648 -37.83 12.90 11.84
CA LYS A 648 -39.08 12.36 12.41
C LYS A 648 -40.30 12.89 11.65
N GLU A 649 -41.34 12.06 11.53
CA GLU A 649 -42.57 12.44 10.86
C GLU A 649 -43.18 13.72 11.46
N GLY A 650 -43.55 14.68 10.62
CA GLY A 650 -44.12 15.98 11.02
C GLY A 650 -43.10 17.02 11.50
N PHE A 651 -41.82 16.68 11.66
CA PHE A 651 -40.77 17.61 12.07
C PHE A 651 -39.93 18.09 10.87
N ASN A 652 -39.29 19.27 11.02
CA ASN A 652 -38.34 19.83 10.06
C ASN A 652 -38.84 19.80 8.60
N VAL A 653 -40.15 19.94 8.39
CA VAL A 653 -40.82 19.67 7.10
C VAL A 653 -40.22 20.49 5.97
N GLU A 654 -39.98 21.78 6.20
CA GLU A 654 -39.43 22.69 5.19
C GLU A 654 -37.97 22.37 4.87
N THR A 655 -37.16 22.05 5.89
CA THR A 655 -35.79 21.55 5.73
C THR A 655 -35.77 20.26 4.91
N GLY A 656 -36.63 19.29 5.25
CA GLY A 656 -36.75 18.03 4.53
C GLY A 656 -37.18 18.22 3.08
N ARG A 657 -38.11 19.15 2.81
CA ARG A 657 -38.54 19.50 1.44
C ARG A 657 -37.38 20.03 0.60
N ARG A 658 -36.55 20.90 1.17
CA ARG A 658 -35.37 21.48 0.50
C ARG A 658 -34.30 20.44 0.21
N ILE A 659 -33.91 19.63 1.21
CA ILE A 659 -32.95 18.53 1.02
C ILE A 659 -33.46 17.54 -0.05
N LYS A 660 -34.74 17.16 0.03
CA LYS A 660 -35.35 16.26 -0.96
C LYS A 660 -35.29 16.85 -2.38
N SER A 661 -35.49 18.15 -2.54
CA SER A 661 -35.39 18.80 -3.85
C SER A 661 -33.98 18.71 -4.44
N VAL A 662 -32.95 18.89 -3.60
CA VAL A 662 -31.55 18.73 -4.00
C VAL A 662 -31.25 17.28 -4.39
N VAL A 663 -31.66 16.29 -3.57
CA VAL A 663 -31.48 14.86 -3.88
C VAL A 663 -32.04 14.48 -5.25
N VAL A 664 -33.20 15.02 -5.63
CA VAL A 664 -33.80 14.76 -6.95
C VAL A 664 -33.00 15.44 -8.07
N GLN A 665 -32.42 16.61 -7.81
CA GLN A 665 -31.54 17.31 -8.75
C GLN A 665 -30.21 16.54 -8.94
N GLU A 666 -29.60 16.01 -7.88
CA GLU A 666 -28.41 15.13 -7.98
C GLU A 666 -28.70 13.85 -8.80
N MET A 667 -29.89 13.25 -8.64
CA MET A 667 -30.31 12.11 -9.47
C MET A 667 -30.46 12.50 -10.95
N LEU A 668 -30.91 13.73 -11.23
CA LEU A 668 -30.97 14.27 -12.59
C LEU A 668 -29.56 14.48 -13.14
N HIS A 669 -28.62 15.01 -12.36
CA HIS A 669 -27.23 15.21 -12.74
C HIS A 669 -26.59 13.87 -13.12
N MET A 670 -26.74 12.86 -12.26
CA MET A 670 -26.28 11.49 -12.53
C MET A 670 -26.87 10.94 -13.84
N ALA A 671 -28.15 11.19 -14.13
CA ALA A 671 -28.78 10.77 -15.38
C ALA A 671 -28.19 11.49 -16.61
N LEU A 672 -27.96 12.80 -16.51
CA LEU A 672 -27.35 13.62 -17.57
C LEU A 672 -25.90 13.21 -17.84
N VAL A 673 -25.11 12.92 -16.81
CA VAL A 673 -23.74 12.41 -16.97
C VAL A 673 -23.72 11.02 -17.58
N GLY A 674 -24.65 10.14 -17.16
CA GLY A 674 -24.81 8.83 -17.78
C GLY A 674 -25.15 8.94 -19.27
N ASN A 675 -25.97 9.91 -19.67
CA ASN A 675 -26.24 10.22 -21.07
C ASN A 675 -25.00 10.78 -21.78
N LEU A 676 -24.22 11.68 -21.16
CA LEU A 676 -22.99 12.23 -21.72
C LEU A 676 -22.00 11.10 -22.05
N LEU A 677 -21.76 10.21 -21.08
CA LEU A 677 -20.84 9.10 -21.22
C LEU A 677 -21.30 8.10 -22.29
N ASN A 678 -22.59 7.78 -22.31
CA ASN A 678 -23.18 6.97 -23.38
C ASN A 678 -23.03 7.63 -24.76
N ALA A 679 -23.32 8.93 -24.87
CA ALA A 679 -23.29 9.68 -26.13
C ALA A 679 -21.90 9.66 -26.78
N VAL A 680 -20.83 9.74 -25.98
CA VAL A 680 -19.45 9.65 -26.48
C VAL A 680 -18.94 8.21 -26.65
N GLY A 681 -19.84 7.22 -26.66
CA GLY A 681 -19.54 5.80 -26.88
C GLY A 681 -18.90 5.09 -25.68
N GLY A 682 -18.99 5.67 -24.47
CA GLY A 682 -18.61 4.99 -23.23
C GLY A 682 -19.74 4.14 -22.66
N SER A 683 -19.42 3.35 -21.63
CA SER A 683 -20.39 2.51 -20.92
C SER A 683 -20.45 2.92 -19.45
N PRO A 684 -21.48 3.69 -19.03
CA PRO A 684 -21.58 4.14 -17.64
C PRO A 684 -21.66 2.96 -16.68
N SER A 685 -20.91 3.00 -15.59
CA SER A 685 -20.92 1.92 -14.61
C SER A 685 -20.99 2.41 -13.17
N ILE A 686 -21.99 1.94 -12.43
CA ILE A 686 -22.29 2.29 -11.03
C ILE A 686 -22.56 1.07 -10.14
N ALA A 687 -22.96 -0.07 -10.70
CA ALA A 687 -23.32 -1.28 -9.95
C ALA A 687 -22.17 -2.31 -9.94
N SER A 688 -21.04 -1.90 -9.41
CA SER A 688 -19.92 -2.80 -9.16
C SER A 688 -19.33 -2.47 -7.80
N THR A 689 -18.60 -3.43 -7.24
CA THR A 689 -17.81 -3.14 -6.04
C THR A 689 -16.96 -1.93 -6.34
N LEU A 690 -16.25 -1.87 -7.47
CA LEU A 690 -15.41 -0.76 -7.96
C LEU A 690 -16.06 0.62 -8.09
N ASN A 691 -17.38 0.73 -8.28
CA ASN A 691 -18.02 2.00 -8.68
C ASN A 691 -19.09 2.48 -7.69
N ALA A 692 -19.59 1.62 -6.81
CA ALA A 692 -20.46 2.07 -5.72
C ALA A 692 -19.66 2.93 -4.73
N PRO A 693 -20.22 4.05 -4.22
CA PRO A 693 -19.55 4.92 -3.25
C PRO A 693 -19.37 4.20 -1.90
N LEU A 694 -18.37 4.64 -1.15
CA LEU A 694 -18.09 4.19 0.22
C LEU A 694 -18.17 5.40 1.15
N TYR A 695 -18.43 5.17 2.44
CA TYR A 695 -18.45 6.26 3.42
C TYR A 695 -17.82 5.82 4.75
N PRO A 696 -17.08 6.72 5.44
CA PRO A 696 -16.70 8.05 4.96
C PRO A 696 -15.69 7.97 3.80
N SER A 697 -15.77 8.88 2.83
CA SER A 697 -14.83 8.93 1.70
C SER A 697 -14.66 10.34 1.16
N LYS A 698 -13.64 10.54 0.31
CA LYS A 698 -13.48 11.78 -0.46
C LYS A 698 -14.30 11.73 -1.73
N LEU A 699 -14.63 12.89 -2.29
CA LEU A 699 -15.35 12.97 -3.55
C LEU A 699 -14.47 12.55 -4.74
N PRO A 700 -15.04 11.88 -5.76
CA PRO A 700 -14.36 11.59 -7.03
C PRO A 700 -13.94 12.86 -7.79
N GLY A 701 -13.05 12.70 -8.79
CA GLY A 701 -12.68 13.79 -9.71
C GLY A 701 -11.76 14.88 -9.14
N GLY A 702 -11.26 14.72 -7.91
CA GLY A 702 -10.44 15.74 -7.24
C GLY A 702 -11.26 16.93 -6.74
N VAL A 703 -12.59 16.79 -6.67
CA VAL A 703 -13.49 17.78 -6.07
C VAL A 703 -13.27 17.79 -4.55
N ARG A 704 -13.16 18.98 -3.98
CA ARG A 704 -12.96 19.25 -2.54
C ARG A 704 -11.98 18.25 -1.92
N PRO A 705 -10.70 18.27 -2.33
CA PRO A 705 -9.73 17.23 -1.96
C PRO A 705 -9.51 17.10 -0.45
N ASP A 706 -9.81 18.14 0.33
CA ASP A 706 -9.70 18.14 1.80
C ASP A 706 -10.96 17.62 2.51
N LEU A 707 -12.08 17.50 1.80
CA LEU A 707 -13.37 17.12 2.37
C LEU A 707 -13.53 15.60 2.45
N VAL A 708 -13.80 15.10 3.66
CA VAL A 708 -14.20 13.72 3.90
C VAL A 708 -15.71 13.69 4.15
N VAL A 709 -16.44 13.19 3.16
CA VAL A 709 -17.89 13.05 3.19
C VAL A 709 -18.26 11.87 4.08
N SER A 710 -19.05 12.14 5.12
CA SER A 710 -19.53 11.15 6.08
C SER A 710 -21.02 10.85 5.88
N LEU A 711 -21.57 9.89 6.61
CA LEU A 711 -23.01 9.66 6.73
C LEU A 711 -23.46 9.96 8.16
N GLN A 712 -24.32 10.96 8.34
CA GLN A 712 -24.80 11.38 9.66
C GLN A 712 -26.28 11.73 9.66
N LYS A 713 -26.86 11.82 10.87
CA LYS A 713 -28.19 12.44 11.06
C LYS A 713 -28.17 13.91 10.69
N LEU A 714 -29.36 14.43 10.42
CA LEU A 714 -29.57 15.84 10.17
C LEU A 714 -29.14 16.70 11.39
N SER A 715 -28.20 17.61 11.18
CA SER A 715 -27.89 18.72 12.06
C SER A 715 -27.52 19.94 11.21
N ARG A 716 -27.62 21.16 11.78
CA ARG A 716 -27.16 22.37 11.07
C ARG A 716 -25.66 22.32 10.78
N GLU A 717 -24.88 21.87 11.77
CA GLU A 717 -23.43 21.67 11.65
C GLU A 717 -23.08 20.70 10.52
N TYR A 718 -23.82 19.59 10.38
CA TYR A 718 -23.57 18.62 9.30
C TYR A 718 -23.90 19.19 7.91
N ILE A 719 -24.95 19.99 7.79
CA ILE A 719 -25.26 20.71 6.54
C ILE A 719 -24.14 21.72 6.23
N GLU A 720 -23.69 22.49 7.21
CA GLU A 720 -22.65 23.51 7.02
C GLU A 720 -21.29 22.90 6.66
N THR A 721 -20.87 21.87 7.40
CA THR A 721 -19.52 21.29 7.27
C THR A 721 -19.39 20.29 6.12
N ILE A 722 -20.50 19.68 5.67
CA ILE A 722 -20.49 18.71 4.57
C ILE A 722 -21.27 19.24 3.37
N PHE A 723 -22.57 19.51 3.49
CA PHE A 723 -23.42 19.76 2.31
C PHE A 723 -23.04 21.07 1.62
N MET A 724 -22.88 22.14 2.40
CA MET A 724 -22.44 23.43 1.87
C MET A 724 -21.03 23.35 1.31
N GLU A 725 -20.11 22.58 1.91
CA GLU A 725 -18.75 22.44 1.39
C GLU A 725 -18.70 21.63 0.08
N ILE A 726 -19.57 20.61 -0.10
CA ILE A 726 -19.73 19.90 -1.39
C ILE A 726 -20.14 20.90 -2.47
N GLU A 727 -21.20 21.68 -2.23
CA GLU A 727 -21.82 22.57 -3.23
C GLU A 727 -21.20 23.96 -3.33
N LYS A 728 -20.13 24.20 -2.57
CA LYS A 728 -19.54 25.54 -2.47
C LYS A 728 -19.04 25.97 -3.86
N PRO A 729 -19.32 27.20 -4.30
CA PRO A 729 -18.86 27.68 -5.60
C PRO A 729 -17.35 27.93 -5.62
N SER A 730 -16.74 27.87 -6.80
CA SER A 730 -15.31 28.21 -7.00
C SER A 730 -14.95 29.61 -6.50
N GLN A 731 -15.89 30.54 -6.53
CA GLN A 731 -15.72 31.89 -5.98
C GLN A 731 -16.88 32.22 -5.03
N LEU A 732 -16.57 32.83 -3.90
CA LEU A 732 -17.57 33.37 -2.96
C LEU A 732 -17.29 34.84 -2.68
N LEU A 733 -18.34 35.64 -2.53
CA LEU A 733 -18.23 37.01 -2.00
C LEU A 733 -17.64 36.95 -0.58
N CYS A 734 -16.63 37.77 -0.29
CA CYS A 734 -16.00 37.82 1.02
C CYS A 734 -17.02 38.19 2.10
N SER A 735 -17.41 37.21 2.92
CA SER A 735 -18.19 37.40 4.14
C SER A 735 -17.32 37.13 5.37
N GLU A 736 -16.37 38.02 5.66
CA GLU A 736 -15.76 38.14 7.00
C GLU A 736 -15.86 39.60 7.50
N CYS A 737 -17.07 40.17 7.47
CA CYS A 737 -17.43 41.15 8.50
C CYS A 737 -17.71 40.35 9.77
N LYS A 738 -16.89 40.55 10.81
CA LYS A 738 -17.07 39.94 12.13
C LYS A 738 -18.52 40.06 12.60
N LEU A 739 -19.07 38.94 13.05
CA LEU A 739 -20.29 38.86 13.86
C LEU A 739 -20.11 39.74 15.11
N ASP A 740 -20.79 40.89 15.17
CA ASP A 740 -21.01 41.59 16.43
C ASP A 740 -22.45 41.30 16.89
N LEU A 741 -22.56 40.57 18.01
CA LEU A 741 -23.83 40.18 18.61
C LEU A 741 -24.38 41.36 19.43
N SER A 742 -24.99 42.33 18.76
CA SER A 742 -25.72 43.41 19.45
C SER A 742 -27.24 43.25 19.30
N GLY A 743 -27.87 42.77 20.38
CA GLY A 743 -29.22 43.18 20.82
C GLY A 743 -30.46 42.68 20.06
N ASP A 744 -30.57 42.94 18.76
CA ASP A 744 -31.90 43.01 18.12
C ASP A 744 -31.99 42.23 16.80
N GLY A 745 -31.74 40.92 16.82
CA GLY A 745 -32.38 39.90 15.95
C GLY A 745 -32.48 40.05 14.42
N PHE A 746 -31.84 41.04 13.78
CA PHE A 746 -31.81 41.28 12.34
C PHE A 746 -30.42 41.02 11.77
N PHE A 747 -30.32 40.06 10.84
CA PHE A 747 -29.10 39.82 10.07
C PHE A 747 -29.13 40.68 8.81
N GLN A 748 -28.39 41.78 8.81
CA GLN A 748 -28.15 42.59 7.61
C GLN A 748 -26.69 42.46 7.20
N GLN A 749 -26.46 41.92 6.00
CA GLN A 749 -25.14 41.92 5.38
C GLN A 749 -24.80 43.37 5.02
N THR A 750 -23.92 43.99 5.80
CA THR A 750 -23.34 45.29 5.45
C THR A 750 -22.02 45.04 4.74
N CYS A 751 -22.02 45.17 3.42
CA CYS A 751 -20.77 45.43 2.69
C CYS A 751 -20.16 46.70 3.30
N LEU A 752 -18.87 46.70 3.61
CA LEU A 752 -18.16 47.92 4.03
C LEU A 752 -18.45 49.00 2.99
N ALA A 753 -19.25 49.99 3.37
CA ALA A 753 -19.31 51.23 2.63
C ALA A 753 -17.89 51.80 2.70
N SER A 754 -17.16 51.72 1.59
CA SER A 754 -15.98 52.56 1.43
C SER A 754 -16.47 53.98 1.67
N THR A 755 -15.99 54.60 2.73
CA THR A 755 -16.28 55.99 3.11
C THR A 755 -15.56 56.93 2.16
N SER A 756 -15.86 56.83 0.86
CA SER A 756 -15.54 57.82 -0.14
C SER A 756 -16.44 57.63 -1.35
N THR A 757 -17.46 58.48 -1.45
CA THR A 757 -18.04 58.98 -2.70
C THR A 757 -18.42 57.94 -3.78
N GLY A 758 -19.67 57.50 -3.77
CA GLY A 758 -20.52 57.51 -4.97
C GLY A 758 -20.19 56.58 -6.16
N CYS A 759 -19.80 55.32 -5.93
CA CYS A 759 -19.83 54.28 -6.96
C CYS A 759 -20.41 52.96 -6.44
N GLY A 760 -21.09 52.21 -7.31
CA GLY A 760 -21.87 51.01 -6.96
C GLY A 760 -21.07 49.93 -6.22
N HIS A 761 -21.79 49.06 -5.52
CA HIS A 761 -21.28 47.99 -4.67
C HIS A 761 -20.21 47.14 -5.38
N LEU A 762 -18.94 47.37 -5.05
CA LEU A 762 -17.80 46.54 -5.45
C LEU A 762 -17.55 45.53 -4.33
N CYS A 763 -17.57 44.24 -4.67
CA CYS A 763 -17.32 43.16 -3.72
C CYS A 763 -16.00 42.45 -4.06
N SER A 764 -15.19 42.15 -3.05
CA SER A 764 -14.03 41.24 -3.17
C SER A 764 -14.51 39.79 -3.04
N TYR A 765 -13.86 38.86 -3.76
CA TYR A 765 -14.16 37.42 -3.73
C TYR A 765 -12.97 36.60 -3.23
N ARG A 766 -13.24 35.42 -2.69
CA ARG A 766 -12.21 34.42 -2.31
C ARG A 766 -12.30 33.21 -3.24
N ASP A 767 -11.16 32.81 -3.78
CA ASP A 767 -11.04 31.58 -4.56
C ASP A 767 -11.14 30.34 -3.64
N THR A 768 -11.91 29.34 -4.06
CA THR A 768 -12.11 28.11 -3.31
C THR A 768 -11.55 26.93 -4.09
N ARG A 769 -10.65 26.17 -3.43
CA ARG A 769 -9.97 25.05 -4.08
C ARG A 769 -10.91 23.87 -4.35
N GLY A 770 -10.90 23.36 -5.59
CA GLY A 770 -11.52 22.09 -5.98
C GLY A 770 -13.05 22.10 -6.07
N ALA A 771 -13.66 23.16 -6.60
CA ALA A 771 -15.11 23.20 -6.81
C ALA A 771 -15.59 22.21 -7.90
N ILE A 772 -16.85 21.77 -7.85
CA ILE A 772 -17.50 20.90 -8.84
C ILE A 772 -17.43 21.54 -10.24
N SER A 773 -17.66 22.85 -10.34
CA SER A 773 -17.56 23.62 -11.59
C SER A 773 -16.17 23.55 -12.22
N THR A 774 -15.11 23.52 -11.42
CA THR A 774 -13.73 23.40 -11.92
C THR A 774 -13.50 22.04 -12.60
N PHE A 775 -14.03 20.98 -12.00
CA PHE A 775 -13.96 19.63 -12.56
C PHE A 775 -14.77 19.52 -13.86
N TYR A 776 -16.00 20.04 -13.88
CA TYR A 776 -16.84 20.04 -15.09
C TYR A 776 -16.31 20.94 -16.21
N ASN A 777 -15.61 22.03 -15.89
CA ASN A 777 -14.94 22.87 -16.89
C ASN A 777 -13.85 22.10 -17.64
N ARG A 778 -13.10 21.21 -16.97
CA ARG A 778 -12.13 20.33 -17.64
C ARG A 778 -12.82 19.37 -18.63
N ILE A 779 -13.97 18.80 -18.26
CA ILE A 779 -14.78 17.96 -19.15
C ILE A 779 -15.27 18.77 -20.36
N LYS A 780 -15.74 20.00 -20.11
CA LYS A 780 -16.21 20.93 -21.12
C LYS A 780 -15.13 21.26 -22.15
N GLU A 781 -13.92 21.61 -21.70
CA GLU A 781 -12.79 21.92 -22.57
C GLU A 781 -12.38 20.73 -23.45
N LEU A 782 -12.36 19.52 -22.89
CA LEU A 782 -12.08 18.30 -23.65
C LEU A 782 -13.17 17.99 -24.68
N LEU A 783 -14.45 18.15 -24.33
CA LEU A 783 -15.56 17.99 -25.27
C LEU A 783 -15.44 18.93 -26.47
N ILE A 784 -15.11 20.21 -26.22
CA ILE A 784 -14.90 21.22 -27.26
C ILE A 784 -13.70 20.81 -28.13
N THR A 785 -12.55 20.58 -27.52
CA THR A 785 -11.29 20.26 -28.22
C THR A 785 -11.42 19.02 -29.10
N LEU A 786 -12.01 17.94 -28.57
CA LEU A 786 -12.21 16.70 -29.31
C LEU A 786 -13.25 16.84 -30.43
N SER A 787 -14.27 17.69 -30.25
CA SER A 787 -15.27 17.98 -31.29
C SER A 787 -14.71 18.84 -32.42
N GLU A 788 -13.69 19.66 -32.16
CA GLU A 788 -13.02 20.52 -33.14
C GLU A 788 -11.91 19.78 -33.93
N THR A 789 -11.42 18.66 -33.40
CA THR A 789 -10.37 17.85 -34.04
C THR A 789 -10.97 17.04 -35.21
N LYS A 790 -10.55 17.34 -36.45
CA LYS A 790 -11.23 16.93 -37.70
C LYS A 790 -11.27 15.41 -37.95
N GLY A 791 -12.45 14.88 -38.33
CA GLY A 791 -12.60 13.61 -39.07
C GLY A 791 -13.93 12.87 -38.90
N ALA A 792 -14.49 12.83 -37.68
CA ALA A 792 -15.77 12.19 -37.35
C ALA A 792 -16.33 12.78 -36.04
N THR A 793 -17.65 12.71 -35.84
CA THR A 793 -18.27 13.12 -34.56
C THR A 793 -17.81 12.22 -33.41
N ILE A 794 -17.54 12.79 -32.24
CA ILE A 794 -17.28 12.02 -31.01
C ILE A 794 -18.56 11.45 -30.39
N PHE A 795 -19.73 11.94 -30.81
CA PHE A 795 -21.04 11.50 -30.33
C PHE A 795 -21.49 10.24 -31.08
N THR A 796 -20.80 9.12 -30.84
CA THR A 796 -21.02 7.84 -31.53
C THR A 796 -22.02 6.91 -30.83
N GLY A 797 -22.49 7.29 -29.64
CA GLY A 797 -23.41 6.50 -28.83
C GLY A 797 -24.82 6.39 -29.42
N ASN A 798 -25.53 5.32 -29.08
CA ASN A 798 -26.92 5.15 -29.49
C ASN A 798 -27.84 6.10 -28.69
N VAL A 799 -28.56 6.98 -29.36
CA VAL A 799 -29.48 7.92 -28.71
C VAL A 799 -30.65 7.19 -28.03
N LEU A 800 -31.06 6.03 -28.56
CA LEU A 800 -32.17 5.24 -28.02
C LEU A 800 -31.85 4.59 -26.67
N THR A 801 -30.56 4.49 -26.31
CA THR A 801 -30.12 3.92 -25.03
C THR A 801 -30.04 4.95 -23.91
N GLN A 802 -30.33 6.23 -24.21
CA GLN A 802 -30.25 7.33 -23.25
C GLN A 802 -31.57 7.56 -22.50
N ILE A 803 -31.46 8.04 -21.25
CA ILE A 803 -32.60 8.37 -20.41
C ILE A 803 -33.16 9.73 -20.84
N ASN A 804 -34.47 9.84 -21.07
CA ASN A 804 -35.12 11.10 -21.43
C ASN A 804 -36.40 11.33 -20.61
N ALA A 805 -37.02 12.50 -20.82
CA ALA A 805 -38.23 12.95 -20.13
C ALA A 805 -39.37 11.92 -20.06
N THR A 806 -39.51 11.08 -21.09
CA THR A 806 -40.59 10.07 -21.19
C THR A 806 -40.57 9.05 -20.05
N PHE A 807 -39.39 8.83 -19.45
CA PHE A 807 -39.17 7.84 -18.40
C PHE A 807 -39.01 8.47 -17.00
N TRP A 808 -38.98 9.80 -16.91
CA TRP A 808 -38.76 10.56 -15.67
C TRP A 808 -40.07 10.91 -14.96
N TYR A 809 -40.04 11.05 -13.63
CA TYR A 809 -41.21 11.43 -12.83
C TYR A 809 -41.19 12.93 -12.48
N GLY A 810 -42.22 13.67 -12.89
CA GLY A 810 -42.42 15.07 -12.51
C GLY A 810 -43.32 15.81 -13.51
N ARG A 811 -44.28 16.61 -13.03
CA ARG A 811 -45.11 17.50 -13.88
C ARG A 811 -44.47 18.87 -14.10
N ASP A 812 -43.22 19.05 -13.71
CA ASP A 812 -42.51 20.31 -13.87
C ASP A 812 -41.69 20.28 -15.16
N ALA A 813 -42.06 21.10 -16.13
CA ALA A 813 -41.51 21.08 -17.48
C ALA A 813 -40.03 21.53 -17.56
N ALA A 814 -39.40 21.85 -16.43
CA ALA A 814 -38.02 22.35 -16.34
C ALA A 814 -37.01 21.37 -15.69
N LEU A 815 -37.42 20.18 -15.23
CA LEU A 815 -36.59 19.25 -14.44
C LEU A 815 -36.63 17.80 -14.97
N PHE A 816 -36.15 17.57 -16.19
CA PHE A 816 -36.05 16.22 -16.77
C PHE A 816 -34.75 16.00 -17.55
N PRO A 817 -34.23 14.76 -17.60
CA PRO A 817 -33.09 14.42 -18.44
C PRO A 817 -33.48 14.47 -19.93
N PHE A 818 -32.53 14.84 -20.78
CA PHE A 818 -32.70 14.87 -22.23
C PHE A 818 -31.56 14.11 -22.91
N ALA A 819 -31.81 13.67 -24.15
CA ALA A 819 -30.83 12.97 -24.94
C ALA A 819 -29.75 13.93 -25.45
N ILE A 820 -28.51 13.46 -25.44
CA ILE A 820 -27.31 14.16 -25.86
C ILE A 820 -26.88 13.57 -27.20
N VAL A 821 -26.89 14.41 -28.22
CA VAL A 821 -26.72 14.00 -29.63
C VAL A 821 -25.60 14.78 -30.32
N ASP A 822 -25.14 15.87 -29.71
CA ASP A 822 -24.15 16.80 -30.26
C ASP A 822 -23.46 17.60 -29.15
N LEU A 823 -22.49 18.42 -29.54
CA LEU A 823 -21.75 19.27 -28.62
C LEU A 823 -22.67 20.26 -27.90
N GLN A 824 -23.69 20.81 -28.58
CA GLN A 824 -24.58 21.80 -27.98
C GLN A 824 -25.42 21.20 -26.84
N SER A 825 -26.00 20.02 -27.06
CA SER A 825 -26.74 19.28 -26.02
C SER A 825 -25.83 18.81 -24.89
N ALA A 826 -24.57 18.45 -25.19
CA ALA A 826 -23.59 18.09 -24.17
C ALA A 826 -23.21 19.28 -23.27
N LEU A 827 -22.91 20.44 -23.86
CA LEU A 827 -22.60 21.67 -23.13
C LEU A 827 -23.76 22.14 -22.26
N LYS A 828 -25.00 22.01 -22.76
CA LYS A 828 -26.22 22.32 -22.00
C LYS A 828 -26.39 21.40 -20.78
N ALA A 829 -26.01 20.12 -20.89
CA ALA A 829 -26.07 19.19 -19.77
C ALA A 829 -25.10 19.59 -18.67
N ILE A 830 -23.85 19.93 -19.03
CA ILE A 830 -22.83 20.41 -18.09
C ILE A 830 -23.28 21.70 -17.40
N GLU A 831 -23.80 22.66 -18.17
CA GLU A 831 -24.30 23.93 -17.63
C GLU A 831 -25.39 23.71 -16.57
N ILE A 832 -26.36 22.81 -16.82
CA ILE A 832 -27.42 22.47 -15.83
C ILE A 832 -26.83 21.94 -14.53
N ILE A 833 -25.86 21.03 -14.63
CA ILE A 833 -25.24 20.40 -13.46
C ILE A 833 -24.53 21.47 -12.62
N THR A 834 -23.68 22.28 -13.24
CA THR A 834 -22.90 23.31 -12.54
C THR A 834 -23.77 24.44 -11.98
N GLU A 835 -24.79 24.89 -12.73
CA GLU A 835 -25.69 25.96 -12.29
C GLU A 835 -26.56 25.55 -11.10
N GLN A 836 -27.05 24.31 -11.08
CA GLN A 836 -27.90 23.82 -10.00
C GLN A 836 -27.11 23.62 -8.70
N GLY A 837 -25.89 23.08 -8.76
CA GLY A 837 -25.04 22.91 -7.59
C GLY A 837 -24.56 24.24 -7.02
N GLU A 838 -23.74 24.97 -7.79
CA GLU A 838 -22.96 26.11 -7.32
C GLU A 838 -23.62 27.48 -7.58
N GLY A 839 -24.45 27.58 -8.62
CA GLY A 839 -25.03 28.85 -9.09
C GLY A 839 -24.42 29.35 -10.40
N SER A 840 -25.00 30.40 -10.97
CA SER A 840 -24.63 30.92 -12.31
C SER A 840 -23.52 31.97 -12.28
N ASP A 841 -23.39 32.73 -11.19
CA ASP A 841 -22.33 33.70 -10.96
C ASP A 841 -22.13 33.97 -9.44
N VAL A 842 -21.03 34.64 -9.07
CA VAL A 842 -20.68 34.94 -7.67
C VAL A 842 -21.66 35.90 -6.96
N CYS A 843 -22.42 36.68 -7.72
CA CYS A 843 -23.35 37.71 -7.26
C CYS A 843 -24.80 37.20 -7.14
N THR A 844 -25.14 36.10 -7.81
CA THR A 844 -26.53 35.67 -8.00
C THR A 844 -26.77 34.31 -7.33
N PRO A 845 -27.60 34.25 -6.26
CA PRO A 845 -27.88 33.01 -5.54
C PRO A 845 -28.86 32.07 -6.27
N VAL A 846 -29.36 32.49 -7.43
CA VAL A 846 -30.32 31.77 -8.26
C VAL A 846 -29.70 31.36 -9.60
N TYR A 847 -30.24 30.29 -10.18
CA TYR A 847 -29.95 29.92 -11.57
C TYR A 847 -31.22 30.05 -12.42
N ARG A 848 -31.05 30.34 -13.72
CA ARG A 848 -32.13 30.55 -14.70
C ARG A 848 -33.25 31.50 -14.22
N SER A 849 -32.89 32.45 -13.36
CA SER A 849 -33.74 33.52 -12.80
C SER A 849 -34.94 33.08 -11.95
N HIS A 850 -35.04 31.82 -11.48
CA HIS A 850 -36.25 31.32 -10.79
C HIS A 850 -36.04 30.39 -9.58
N ASP A 851 -34.94 29.64 -9.45
CA ASP A 851 -34.68 28.73 -8.30
C ASP A 851 -33.27 28.92 -7.72
N LEU A 852 -33.10 28.63 -6.43
CA LEU A 852 -31.82 28.74 -5.71
C LEU A 852 -30.88 27.58 -6.05
N SER A 853 -29.58 27.83 -6.14
CA SER A 853 -28.59 26.75 -6.21
C SER A 853 -28.54 25.95 -4.91
N HIS A 854 -27.95 24.75 -4.95
CA HIS A 854 -27.89 23.85 -3.79
C HIS A 854 -27.15 24.49 -2.62
N TYR A 855 -26.02 25.15 -2.88
CA TYR A 855 -25.29 25.90 -1.86
C TYR A 855 -26.21 26.87 -1.09
N PHE A 856 -26.97 27.68 -1.80
CA PHE A 856 -27.86 28.68 -1.17
C PHE A 856 -29.07 28.03 -0.49
N LYS A 857 -29.62 26.93 -1.04
CA LYS A 857 -30.68 26.15 -0.37
C LYS A 857 -30.21 25.57 0.97
N PHE A 858 -28.98 25.08 1.03
CA PHE A 858 -28.38 24.58 2.28
C PHE A 858 -28.06 25.72 3.24
N ALA A 859 -27.52 26.83 2.73
CA ALA A 859 -27.24 28.01 3.52
C ALA A 859 -28.51 28.59 4.19
N GLU A 860 -29.65 28.63 3.51
CA GLU A 860 -30.92 29.05 4.11
C GLU A 860 -31.29 28.22 5.35
N ILE A 861 -30.99 26.92 5.36
CA ILE A 861 -31.25 26.03 6.50
C ILE A 861 -30.29 26.35 7.66
N VAL A 862 -29.00 26.53 7.36
CA VAL A 862 -27.95 26.81 8.35
C VAL A 862 -28.19 28.18 9.01
N TYR A 863 -28.39 29.22 8.21
CA TYR A 863 -28.71 30.57 8.69
C TYR A 863 -30.14 30.69 9.22
N GLY A 864 -31.02 29.73 8.91
CA GLY A 864 -32.39 29.64 9.44
C GLY A 864 -33.35 30.68 8.88
N ARG A 865 -33.05 31.27 7.73
CA ARG A 865 -33.89 32.27 7.04
C ARG A 865 -33.74 32.14 5.53
N GLU A 866 -34.83 32.44 4.82
CA GLU A 866 -34.81 32.46 3.35
C GLU A 866 -33.98 33.62 2.78
N VAL A 867 -33.39 33.41 1.61
CA VAL A 867 -32.65 34.40 0.83
C VAL A 867 -33.63 35.38 0.20
N ARG A 868 -33.35 36.68 0.34
CA ARG A 868 -34.03 37.78 -0.35
C ARG A 868 -33.05 38.46 -1.29
N ILE A 869 -33.43 38.57 -2.57
CA ILE A 869 -32.66 39.26 -3.60
C ILE A 869 -33.27 40.65 -3.81
N SER A 870 -32.42 41.67 -3.89
CA SER A 870 -32.81 43.07 -4.15
C SER A 870 -32.08 43.59 -5.39
N SER A 871 -32.82 44.24 -6.30
CA SER A 871 -32.27 44.95 -7.45
C SER A 871 -31.94 46.39 -7.07
N GLY A 872 -30.74 46.87 -7.43
CA GLY A 872 -30.27 48.21 -7.10
C GLY A 872 -30.93 49.35 -7.90
N SER A 873 -32.26 49.39 -8.02
CA SER A 873 -33.00 50.48 -8.68
C SER A 873 -33.61 51.44 -7.64
N GLY A 874 -32.87 52.49 -7.28
CA GLY A 874 -33.38 53.49 -6.35
C GLY A 874 -32.39 54.54 -5.86
N LEU A 875 -31.39 54.95 -6.63
CA LEU A 875 -30.61 56.18 -6.37
C LEU A 875 -30.28 56.84 -7.72
N GLY A 876 -30.53 58.16 -7.81
CA GLY A 876 -30.65 58.92 -9.05
C GLY A 876 -29.41 58.98 -9.95
N GLU A 877 -29.65 59.38 -11.20
CA GLU A 877 -28.63 59.71 -12.18
C GLU A 877 -27.66 60.77 -11.64
N ASP A 878 -26.44 60.37 -11.25
CA ASP A 878 -25.34 61.31 -11.05
C ASP A 878 -24.35 61.23 -12.23
N ARG A 879 -24.42 62.27 -13.07
CA ARG A 879 -23.50 62.58 -14.16
C ARG A 879 -22.12 62.97 -13.60
N ALA A 880 -21.34 62.03 -13.09
CA ALA A 880 -19.97 62.31 -12.65
C ALA A 880 -19.05 61.08 -12.73
N CYS A 881 -18.98 60.41 -13.88
CA CYS A 881 -17.95 59.39 -14.15
C CYS A 881 -17.38 59.57 -15.55
N THR A 882 -16.48 60.55 -15.69
CA THR A 882 -15.58 60.62 -16.85
C THR A 882 -14.12 60.55 -16.40
N LYS A 883 -13.44 59.51 -16.91
CA LYS A 883 -11.99 59.35 -17.10
C LYS A 883 -11.06 59.74 -15.93
N LYS A 884 -10.44 58.72 -15.33
CA LYS A 884 -8.99 58.71 -15.09
C LYS A 884 -8.40 57.34 -15.44
N SER A 885 -7.76 57.29 -16.61
CA SER A 885 -6.82 56.25 -17.00
C SER A 885 -5.56 56.36 -16.14
N TYR A 886 -5.17 55.30 -15.44
CA TYR A 886 -3.81 55.13 -14.94
C TYR A 886 -3.02 54.33 -15.98
N SER A 887 -1.85 54.88 -16.36
CA SER A 887 -0.96 54.35 -17.38
C SER A 887 -0.22 53.12 -16.88
N SER A 888 -0.38 52.01 -17.59
CA SER A 888 0.55 50.89 -17.58
C SER A 888 1.78 51.27 -18.41
N ASP A 889 2.94 51.48 -17.78
CA ASP A 889 4.24 51.40 -18.46
C ASP A 889 5.34 51.31 -17.40
N THR A 890 5.95 50.11 -17.28
CA THR A 890 7.40 49.86 -17.31
C THR A 890 7.70 48.49 -16.69
N CYS A 891 7.68 47.44 -17.52
CA CYS A 891 8.66 46.34 -17.52
C CYS A 891 8.24 45.29 -18.56
N ALA A 892 8.48 45.60 -19.83
CA ALA A 892 8.51 44.60 -20.88
C ALA A 892 9.57 45.00 -21.90
N LYS A 893 10.33 43.98 -22.34
CA LYS A 893 11.22 43.94 -23.51
C LYS A 893 12.72 44.11 -23.26
N HIS A 894 13.35 43.00 -22.89
CA HIS A 894 14.47 42.43 -23.66
C HIS A 894 14.02 41.02 -24.08
N SER A 895 13.57 40.79 -25.32
CA SER A 895 14.34 40.66 -26.58
C SER A 895 15.08 39.31 -26.68
N LEU A 896 14.53 38.30 -27.41
CA LEU A 896 14.56 38.13 -28.88
C LEU A 896 15.87 37.39 -29.30
N LEU A 897 16.01 36.49 -30.29
CA LEU A 897 15.36 36.22 -31.58
C LEU A 897 15.97 34.93 -32.18
N ASN A 898 15.27 34.29 -33.12
CA ASN A 898 15.87 33.40 -34.14
C ASN A 898 16.22 34.22 -35.42
N PRO A 899 17.01 33.69 -36.36
CA PRO A 899 18.23 34.33 -36.85
C PRO A 899 18.06 35.06 -38.21
N GLY A 900 18.91 36.05 -38.48
CA GLY A 900 18.94 36.69 -39.80
C GLY A 900 19.88 37.89 -39.95
N ARG A 901 21.18 37.61 -40.12
CA ARG A 901 22.19 38.41 -40.85
C ARG A 901 22.66 39.77 -40.30
N PRO A 902 23.89 40.18 -40.70
CA PRO A 902 24.80 40.98 -39.88
C PRO A 902 24.82 42.46 -40.30
N GLU A 903 25.25 43.35 -39.40
CA GLU A 903 26.39 44.27 -39.62
C GLU A 903 26.49 45.40 -38.57
N VAL A 904 27.72 45.56 -38.07
CA VAL A 904 28.48 46.81 -37.84
C VAL A 904 28.21 47.70 -36.60
N VAL A 905 29.13 47.54 -35.64
CA VAL A 905 30.03 48.52 -34.96
C VAL A 905 29.63 50.01 -34.83
N GLU A 906 29.59 50.53 -33.59
CA GLU A 906 30.34 51.69 -33.03
C GLU A 906 29.59 52.31 -31.82
N ASN A 907 30.11 52.22 -30.59
CA ASN A 907 31.07 53.10 -29.90
C ASN A 907 30.49 54.40 -29.29
N ASN A 908 30.64 54.52 -27.95
CA ASN A 908 30.85 55.70 -27.09
C ASN A 908 29.85 55.80 -25.92
N GLN A 909 30.14 55.29 -24.70
CA GLN A 909 31.00 55.82 -23.62
C GLN A 909 30.62 57.20 -23.02
N LYS A 910 30.49 57.18 -21.67
CA LYS A 910 30.58 58.26 -20.64
C LYS A 910 29.23 58.89 -20.20
N ARG A 911 28.90 59.10 -18.90
CA ARG A 911 29.55 58.87 -17.59
C ARG A 911 28.56 59.19 -16.43
N PHE A 912 28.80 58.59 -15.25
CA PHE A 912 28.39 58.95 -13.86
C PHE A 912 26.92 58.73 -13.42
N GLU A 913 26.60 57.69 -12.65
CA GLU A 913 26.79 57.46 -11.19
C GLU A 913 25.90 58.30 -10.26
N ARG A 914 24.90 57.67 -9.62
CA ARG A 914 24.77 57.55 -8.15
C ARG A 914 23.57 56.67 -7.72
N ASN A 915 23.91 55.50 -7.18
CA ASN A 915 23.36 54.78 -6.03
C ASN A 915 21.83 54.67 -5.81
N GLY A 916 21.31 53.47 -6.11
CA GLY A 916 20.23 52.81 -5.38
C GLY A 916 20.38 51.30 -5.55
N LYS A 917 20.80 50.60 -4.50
CA LYS A 917 21.11 49.16 -4.48
C LYS A 917 19.83 48.33 -4.73
N CYS A 918 19.87 47.39 -5.68
CA CYS A 918 18.99 46.21 -5.65
C CYS A 918 19.72 45.11 -4.87
N SER A 919 19.18 44.74 -3.71
CA SER A 919 19.56 43.52 -2.98
C SER A 919 18.63 42.37 -3.40
N PRO A 920 19.11 41.13 -3.57
CA PRO A 920 18.26 39.97 -3.87
C PRO A 920 17.85 39.29 -2.57
N THR A 921 16.79 39.79 -1.93
CA THR A 921 16.15 39.13 -0.78
C THR A 921 14.67 39.51 -0.78
N GLU A 922 13.84 38.51 -1.06
CA GLU A 922 12.37 38.37 -0.89
C GLU A 922 11.95 37.44 -2.04
N GLU A 923 12.03 36.12 -1.83
CA GLU A 923 10.87 35.33 -1.40
C GLU A 923 9.63 35.73 -2.22
N ASN A 924 9.36 34.98 -3.30
CA ASN A 924 8.00 34.87 -3.81
C ASN A 924 7.16 34.10 -2.77
N VAL A 925 6.86 34.78 -1.67
CA VAL A 925 5.66 34.52 -0.89
C VAL A 925 4.51 34.63 -1.89
N TYR A 926 3.69 33.59 -1.96
CA TYR A 926 2.41 33.65 -2.66
C TYR A 926 1.59 34.76 -1.98
N THR A 927 1.69 35.99 -2.47
CA THR A 927 0.71 37.02 -2.16
C THR A 927 -0.61 36.53 -2.74
N PRO A 928 -1.71 36.51 -1.96
CA PRO A 928 -3.03 36.25 -2.50
C PRO A 928 -3.23 37.15 -3.71
N GLU A 929 -3.61 36.52 -4.82
CA GLU A 929 -3.83 37.17 -6.10
C GLU A 929 -4.64 38.46 -5.93
N THR A 930 -4.23 39.48 -6.67
CA THR A 930 -4.85 40.80 -6.74
C THR A 930 -6.37 40.70 -6.78
N GLU A 931 -7.02 41.18 -5.71
CA GLU A 931 -8.48 41.33 -5.64
C GLU A 931 -8.96 42.21 -6.80
N THR A 932 -9.43 41.59 -7.89
CA THR A 932 -10.14 42.34 -8.93
C THR A 932 -11.56 42.55 -8.47
N PRO A 933 -12.00 43.80 -8.26
CA PRO A 933 -13.30 44.03 -7.65
C PRO A 933 -14.41 43.78 -8.68
N VAL A 934 -15.37 42.93 -8.32
CA VAL A 934 -16.51 42.55 -9.17
C VAL A 934 -17.70 43.45 -8.84
N LYS A 935 -18.36 43.98 -9.87
CA LYS A 935 -19.57 44.80 -9.72
C LYS A 935 -20.80 43.90 -9.78
N CYS A 936 -21.45 43.68 -8.64
CA CYS A 936 -22.71 42.94 -8.58
C CYS A 936 -23.90 43.89 -8.82
N GLU A 937 -24.80 43.53 -9.73
CA GLU A 937 -26.03 44.29 -10.00
C GLU A 937 -27.16 43.99 -9.00
N THR A 938 -27.04 42.87 -8.29
CA THR A 938 -27.98 42.33 -7.31
C THR A 938 -27.29 42.10 -5.97
N ILE A 939 -28.00 42.30 -4.87
CA ILE A 939 -27.54 41.99 -3.51
C ILE A 939 -28.54 41.02 -2.89
N TYR A 940 -28.05 39.99 -2.22
CA TYR A 940 -28.86 39.03 -1.49
C TYR A 940 -28.60 39.09 0.02
N SER A 941 -29.59 38.69 0.83
CA SER A 941 -29.45 38.57 2.29
C SER A 941 -30.36 37.48 2.84
N TYR A 942 -29.98 36.83 3.95
CA TYR A 942 -30.81 35.85 4.66
C TYR A 942 -31.82 36.54 5.59
N SER A 943 -32.66 37.41 5.01
CA SER A 943 -33.64 38.24 5.74
C SER A 943 -35.09 37.80 5.54
N GLY A 944 -35.32 36.73 4.79
CA GLY A 944 -36.65 36.20 4.51
C GLY A 944 -37.32 35.49 5.70
N PRO A 945 -38.46 34.82 5.44
CA PRO A 945 -39.15 33.98 6.41
C PRO A 945 -38.21 33.03 7.17
N ARG A 946 -38.52 32.78 8.45
CA ARG A 946 -37.71 31.90 9.30
C ARG A 946 -37.90 30.44 8.90
N ILE A 947 -36.79 29.73 8.75
CA ILE A 947 -36.76 28.27 8.59
C ILE A 947 -36.55 27.65 9.96
N ALA A 948 -37.62 27.08 10.52
CA ALA A 948 -37.58 26.41 11.81
C ALA A 948 -36.77 25.12 11.72
N PHE A 949 -35.91 24.89 12.71
CA PHE A 949 -35.14 23.66 12.87
C PHE A 949 -35.29 23.17 14.31
N SER A 950 -35.64 21.89 14.48
CA SER A 950 -35.78 21.21 15.76
C SER A 950 -34.87 19.98 15.79
N SER A 951 -33.91 19.96 16.73
CA SER A 951 -33.04 18.81 16.96
C SER A 951 -33.79 17.59 17.51
N GLU A 952 -34.84 17.80 18.30
CA GLU A 952 -35.71 16.74 18.85
C GLU A 952 -36.50 16.00 17.77
N GLY A 953 -36.68 16.67 16.61
CA GLY A 953 -37.31 16.14 15.42
C GLY A 953 -36.40 15.26 14.55
N VAL A 954 -35.27 14.78 15.09
CA VAL A 954 -34.28 13.96 14.36
C VAL A 954 -33.95 12.70 15.16
N TRP A 955 -33.89 11.55 14.52
CA TRP A 955 -33.53 10.29 15.15
C TRP A 955 -32.04 10.24 15.57
N PRO A 956 -31.70 9.72 16.76
CA PRO A 956 -30.33 9.66 17.28
C PRO A 956 -29.52 8.48 16.71
N MET A 957 -29.28 8.47 15.39
CA MET A 957 -28.47 7.42 14.74
C MET A 957 -26.97 7.58 14.98
N VAL A 958 -26.23 6.47 14.91
CA VAL A 958 -24.77 6.49 14.91
C VAL A 958 -24.20 7.13 13.64
N PRO A 959 -23.11 7.93 13.75
CA PRO A 959 -22.41 8.46 12.59
C PRO A 959 -21.60 7.35 11.88
N ASN A 960 -21.50 7.43 10.55
CA ASN A 960 -20.82 6.48 9.67
C ASN A 960 -21.19 5.03 10.00
N PRO A 961 -22.47 4.64 9.87
CA PRO A 961 -22.94 3.30 10.25
C PRO A 961 -22.24 2.21 9.41
N THR A 962 -21.71 1.20 10.09
CA THR A 962 -21.17 -0.02 9.48
C THR A 962 -21.70 -1.24 10.23
N VAL A 963 -21.74 -2.40 9.56
CA VAL A 963 -22.23 -3.64 10.20
C VAL A 963 -21.37 -4.00 11.43
N GLY A 964 -20.06 -3.72 11.40
CA GLY A 964 -19.16 -3.95 12.55
C GLY A 964 -19.45 -3.07 13.78
N LYS A 965 -20.15 -1.94 13.63
CA LYS A 965 -20.63 -1.13 14.76
C LYS A 965 -21.89 -1.68 15.41
N PHE A 966 -22.55 -2.66 14.77
CA PHE A 966 -23.78 -3.26 15.27
C PHE A 966 -23.45 -4.56 16.00
N LYS A 967 -24.21 -4.88 17.06
CA LYS A 967 -24.03 -6.14 17.78
C LYS A 967 -24.42 -7.31 16.86
N ASN A 968 -23.55 -8.33 16.76
CA ASN A 968 -23.84 -9.53 15.97
C ASN A 968 -25.18 -10.17 16.35
N ASN A 969 -25.93 -10.66 15.36
CA ASN A 969 -27.28 -11.23 15.49
C ASN A 969 -28.36 -10.29 16.06
N SER A 970 -28.17 -8.97 15.97
CA SER A 970 -29.18 -7.98 16.37
C SER A 970 -30.17 -7.62 15.24
N MET A 971 -31.32 -7.04 15.60
CA MET A 971 -32.28 -6.49 14.63
C MET A 971 -31.66 -5.41 13.74
N ALA A 972 -30.73 -4.61 14.27
CA ALA A 972 -29.97 -3.62 13.52
C ALA A 972 -29.16 -4.24 12.37
N VAL A 973 -28.47 -5.36 12.60
CA VAL A 973 -27.73 -6.10 11.55
C VAL A 973 -28.70 -6.60 10.47
N MET A 974 -29.79 -7.26 10.87
CA MET A 974 -30.77 -7.79 9.92
C MET A 974 -31.40 -6.68 9.04
N MET A 975 -31.78 -5.55 9.64
CA MET A 975 -32.35 -4.44 8.88
C MET A 975 -31.33 -3.74 7.99
N ALA A 976 -30.06 -3.65 8.42
CA ALA A 976 -28.96 -3.11 7.62
C ALA A 976 -28.62 -4.01 6.42
N ASP A 977 -28.72 -5.33 6.58
CA ASP A 977 -28.54 -6.29 5.48
C ASP A 977 -29.66 -6.18 4.44
N VAL A 978 -30.92 -6.02 4.88
CA VAL A 978 -32.05 -5.75 3.97
C VAL A 978 -31.82 -4.45 3.21
N PHE A 979 -31.41 -3.38 3.91
CA PHE A 979 -31.08 -2.11 3.28
C PHE A 979 -29.95 -2.26 2.23
N THR A 980 -28.89 -3.00 2.58
CA THR A 980 -27.73 -3.29 1.72
C THR A 980 -28.15 -4.01 0.43
N ARG A 981 -29.01 -5.03 0.54
CA ARG A 981 -29.55 -5.78 -0.61
C ARG A 981 -30.42 -4.89 -1.49
N MET A 982 -31.29 -4.07 -0.89
CA MET A 982 -32.14 -3.13 -1.63
C MET A 982 -31.33 -2.06 -2.37
N TYR A 983 -30.32 -1.49 -1.71
CA TYR A 983 -29.44 -0.51 -2.32
C TYR A 983 -28.65 -1.12 -3.48
N SER A 984 -28.09 -2.32 -3.29
CA SER A 984 -27.38 -3.04 -4.36
C SER A 984 -28.32 -3.31 -5.54
N GLY A 985 -29.52 -3.84 -5.28
CA GLY A 985 -30.54 -4.06 -6.30
C GLY A 985 -30.96 -2.78 -7.04
N LEU A 986 -31.07 -1.65 -6.33
CA LEU A 986 -31.33 -0.34 -6.95
C LEU A 986 -30.19 0.08 -7.88
N LEU A 987 -28.92 -0.03 -7.45
CA LEU A 987 -27.79 0.29 -8.31
C LEU A 987 -27.78 -0.59 -9.56
N TYR A 988 -28.03 -1.90 -9.44
CA TYR A 988 -28.15 -2.80 -10.60
C TYR A 988 -29.32 -2.41 -11.52
N CYS A 989 -30.45 -1.97 -10.97
CA CYS A 989 -31.57 -1.47 -11.76
C CYS A 989 -31.18 -0.22 -12.56
N LEU A 990 -30.56 0.76 -11.90
CA LEU A 990 -30.08 1.98 -12.55
C LEU A 990 -28.97 1.69 -13.57
N GLN A 991 -28.11 0.72 -13.27
CA GLN A 991 -27.09 0.24 -14.20
C GLN A 991 -27.70 -0.28 -15.50
N LYS A 992 -28.80 -1.04 -15.45
CA LYS A 992 -29.53 -1.49 -16.64
C LYS A 992 -30.08 -0.31 -17.46
N CYS A 993 -30.55 0.74 -16.78
CA CYS A 993 -31.01 1.95 -17.46
C CYS A 993 -29.88 2.57 -18.29
N PHE A 994 -28.68 2.67 -17.70
CA PHE A 994 -27.50 3.19 -18.39
C PHE A 994 -26.93 2.27 -19.48
N TYR A 995 -27.23 0.97 -19.45
CA TYR A 995 -26.86 -0.01 -20.49
C TYR A 995 -27.92 -0.15 -21.61
N GLY A 996 -28.81 0.82 -21.75
CA GLY A 996 -29.73 0.87 -22.88
C GLY A 996 -31.10 0.26 -22.66
N PHE A 997 -31.51 0.09 -21.41
CA PHE A 997 -32.89 -0.23 -21.03
C PHE A 997 -33.54 0.92 -20.26
N PRO A 998 -33.68 2.14 -20.83
CA PRO A 998 -34.18 3.31 -20.10
C PRO A 998 -35.62 3.14 -19.60
N THR A 999 -36.38 2.19 -20.14
CA THR A 999 -37.73 1.81 -19.67
C THR A 999 -37.73 1.23 -18.25
N GLU A 1000 -36.62 0.63 -17.81
CA GLU A 1000 -36.48 0.07 -16.46
C GLU A 1000 -36.50 1.14 -15.36
N LEU A 1001 -36.30 2.41 -15.71
CA LEU A 1001 -36.27 3.50 -14.74
C LEU A 1001 -37.53 3.56 -13.88
N ARG A 1002 -38.70 3.19 -14.42
CA ARG A 1002 -39.96 3.12 -13.65
C ARG A 1002 -39.89 2.10 -12.50
N ASN A 1003 -39.27 0.95 -12.75
CA ASN A 1003 -39.05 -0.08 -11.72
C ASN A 1003 -38.03 0.42 -10.70
N CYS A 1004 -36.97 1.10 -11.17
CA CYS A 1004 -35.94 1.64 -10.28
C CYS A 1004 -36.49 2.73 -9.35
N ILE A 1005 -37.42 3.58 -9.82
CA ILE A 1005 -38.10 4.56 -8.97
C ILE A 1005 -38.87 3.88 -7.83
N GLY A 1006 -39.54 2.75 -8.10
CA GLY A 1006 -40.16 1.94 -7.05
C GLY A 1006 -39.14 1.47 -5.99
N LEU A 1007 -37.96 1.03 -6.43
CA LEU A 1007 -36.87 0.64 -5.53
C LEU A 1007 -36.29 1.84 -4.75
N MET A 1008 -36.22 3.04 -5.34
CA MET A 1008 -35.79 4.27 -4.64
C MET A 1008 -36.74 4.59 -3.46
N HIS A 1009 -38.05 4.52 -3.70
CA HIS A 1009 -39.05 4.72 -2.64
C HIS A 1009 -38.95 3.65 -1.55
N ALA A 1010 -38.81 2.38 -1.94
CA ALA A 1010 -38.67 1.29 -1.00
C ALA A 1010 -37.39 1.44 -0.15
N LEU A 1011 -36.27 1.84 -0.76
CA LEU A 1011 -35.01 2.10 -0.07
C LEU A 1011 -35.16 3.24 0.96
N TYR A 1012 -35.85 4.33 0.59
CA TYR A 1012 -36.13 5.43 1.50
C TYR A 1012 -36.90 4.97 2.74
N VAL A 1013 -38.00 4.23 2.54
CA VAL A 1013 -38.81 3.69 3.64
C VAL A 1013 -37.99 2.75 4.53
N GLN A 1014 -37.16 1.88 3.93
CA GLN A 1014 -36.30 0.99 4.71
C GLN A 1014 -35.24 1.76 5.51
N GLY A 1015 -34.68 2.82 4.95
CA GLY A 1015 -33.76 3.71 5.66
C GLY A 1015 -34.42 4.40 6.86
N GLN A 1016 -35.67 4.87 6.71
CA GLN A 1016 -36.45 5.45 7.81
C GLN A 1016 -36.71 4.45 8.94
N ARG A 1017 -36.92 3.16 8.62
CA ARG A 1017 -37.05 2.09 9.63
C ARG A 1017 -35.72 1.83 10.34
N LEU A 1018 -34.62 1.88 9.60
CA LEU A 1018 -33.29 1.61 10.14
C LEU A 1018 -32.87 2.67 11.17
N VAL A 1019 -33.11 3.96 10.88
CA VAL A 1019 -32.83 5.05 11.85
C VAL A 1019 -33.71 5.03 13.09
N GLN A 1020 -34.80 4.25 13.08
CA GLN A 1020 -35.67 3.98 14.23
C GLN A 1020 -35.27 2.74 15.02
N THR A 1021 -34.22 2.02 14.61
CA THR A 1021 -33.85 0.73 15.22
C THR A 1021 -32.72 0.93 16.23
N PRO A 1022 -32.95 0.75 17.55
CA PRO A 1022 -31.91 0.87 18.57
C PRO A 1022 -30.81 -0.19 18.41
N LEU A 1023 -29.57 0.15 18.72
CA LEU A 1023 -28.45 -0.81 18.71
C LEU A 1023 -28.49 -1.80 19.88
N ILE A 1024 -29.18 -1.44 20.97
CA ILE A 1024 -29.33 -2.24 22.17
C ILE A 1024 -30.70 -2.91 22.14
N HIS A 1025 -30.76 -4.21 22.42
CA HIS A 1025 -32.02 -4.96 22.48
C HIS A 1025 -32.96 -4.37 23.55
N GLY A 1026 -34.17 -3.98 23.15
CA GLY A 1026 -35.14 -3.30 24.03
C GLY A 1026 -34.82 -1.83 24.33
N GLY A 1027 -33.84 -1.23 23.65
CA GLY A 1027 -33.52 0.19 23.77
C GLY A 1027 -34.67 1.09 23.30
N ASN A 1028 -34.68 2.34 23.77
CA ASN A 1028 -35.65 3.34 23.33
C ASN A 1028 -35.14 4.06 22.05
N PRO A 1029 -35.87 4.01 20.93
CA PRO A 1029 -35.44 4.65 19.68
C PRO A 1029 -35.36 6.18 19.76
N ASP A 1030 -36.08 6.82 20.69
CA ASP A 1030 -35.98 8.28 20.88
C ASP A 1030 -34.70 8.70 21.63
N ILE A 1031 -34.06 7.77 22.36
CA ILE A 1031 -32.82 8.02 23.12
C ILE A 1031 -31.58 7.59 22.32
N GLY A 1032 -31.67 6.45 21.62
CA GLY A 1032 -30.56 5.90 20.84
C GLY A 1032 -29.47 5.20 21.67
N PRO A 1033 -28.29 4.94 21.08
CA PRO A 1033 -27.97 5.15 19.67
C PRO A 1033 -28.75 4.19 18.77
N ASN A 1034 -29.22 4.69 17.63
CA ASN A 1034 -29.91 3.91 16.62
C ASN A 1034 -28.97 3.50 15.48
N ALA A 1035 -29.35 2.45 14.76
CA ALA A 1035 -28.73 2.05 13.51
C ALA A 1035 -28.91 3.11 12.43
N GLY A 1036 -28.19 2.99 11.32
CA GLY A 1036 -28.28 3.93 10.21
C GLY A 1036 -28.01 3.28 8.85
N PRO A 1037 -28.47 3.90 7.75
CA PRO A 1037 -28.20 3.47 6.38
C PRO A 1037 -26.71 3.31 6.07
N THR A 1038 -26.27 2.11 5.73
CA THR A 1038 -24.85 1.81 5.48
C THR A 1038 -24.39 2.12 4.06
N PHE A 1039 -25.32 2.17 3.09
CA PHE A 1039 -25.05 2.30 1.65
C PHE A 1039 -23.94 1.36 1.14
N ARG A 1040 -23.82 0.18 1.75
CA ARG A 1040 -22.89 -0.86 1.33
C ARG A 1040 -23.40 -1.51 0.05
N PHE A 1041 -22.51 -1.69 -0.93
CA PHE A 1041 -22.79 -2.49 -2.12
C PHE A 1041 -22.25 -3.92 -1.93
N ILE A 1042 -23.07 -4.91 -2.29
CA ILE A 1042 -22.67 -6.29 -2.43
C ILE A 1042 -22.92 -6.71 -3.89
N GLY A 1043 -21.92 -7.33 -4.52
CA GLY A 1043 -22.12 -7.92 -5.84
C GLY A 1043 -23.14 -9.06 -5.72
N PHE A 1044 -24.02 -9.21 -6.70
CA PHE A 1044 -24.73 -10.48 -6.82
C PHE A 1044 -23.71 -11.52 -7.27
N GLU A 1045 -23.28 -12.40 -6.37
CA GLU A 1045 -22.85 -13.73 -6.80
C GLU A 1045 -24.07 -14.34 -7.50
N LEU A 1046 -24.08 -14.31 -8.83
CA LEU A 1046 -24.84 -15.31 -9.55
C LEU A 1046 -24.22 -16.62 -9.08
N GLY A 1047 -24.97 -17.39 -8.29
CA GLY A 1047 -24.60 -18.77 -8.04
C GLY A 1047 -24.34 -19.42 -9.39
N ASN A 1048 -23.21 -20.13 -9.49
CA ASN A 1048 -22.89 -21.01 -10.59
C ASN A 1048 -23.89 -22.19 -10.60
N ASP A 1049 -25.14 -21.90 -10.94
CA ASP A 1049 -26.11 -22.88 -11.43
C ASP A 1049 -26.51 -22.43 -12.84
N ASP A 1050 -25.56 -22.57 -13.76
CA ASP A 1050 -25.72 -23.16 -15.11
C ASP A 1050 -24.34 -23.45 -15.75
#